data_AF-A0A0J1GVV6-F1
#
_entry.id   AF-A0A0J1GVV6-F1
#
_cell.length_a   1.000
_cell.length_b   1.000
_cell.length_c   1.000
_cell.angle_alpha   90.00
_cell.angle_beta   90.00
_cell.angle_gamma   90.00
#
_symmetry.space_group_name_H-M   'P 1'
#
loop_
_entity.id
_entity.type
_entity.pdbx_description
1 polymer ?
#
loop_
_entity_poly.entity_id
_entity_poly.type
_entity_poly.pdbx_seq_one_letter_code
_entity_poly.pdbx_strand_id
1 'polypeptide(L)'
;MRTFFLAAAVAASYPAWANDAQPHLIYPTETPVILNAEDALRLAQRRFPHTETLVHRYTRTSLLGTHYNFVQHNSADQPCVGALVVTTDQQGQLYRIFNNLIDDPDGCELNLPLPPRAHQLVAPPTGEPVTASMRVFDPDPRTATGEALEAQASSSADEESQGNLEGIAIPAHAYHQADGVEVTRQDGRLYLANSRVMAVDLTELASEAQTPLQGLISVTENEDFLFNREQAAFRDVNAFFHLDHSLQYLNQLGFSGERALFSAPLKVDAQGESGNSSTYLTDIGVLTMGIGGIPDSEDADIVLHELGHAINHQLVPDWKDGDSDGMGEGFGDYWAGAYSFWAQRDRADKFELDVFANWDGLSGVLKSQRSLNDQEARYFPAFDYRAHVSVMGTLSDQLWSTPLFQTLKQAVAQYGEPAFDEFNRIVLEGMAGMGYGVKMYDLAQSTVDAANRLYPEKAYARLLIAQFQYHQILQDDVVVAQRSTLVSSEEGHTAVLPVSLANVSGQPLVSYRAELSLPSLGWRQVIEREHIPTDASEALALDIPLPFGLQCGSPLVLDADIRVSKNADQQPLNLHQQLSFIYGQPVFALPLQTLNRPLTDARLSAQNDKLLLGEDFFVMTVPMTVPGESSVVDDHFAIYLDLAHPQFTDLKVVVRTPSGRSLTLLDYQHKPVAQHEQLFTLANTPELENWLGEPLSGNWTLEVTDRVAGHQGQIHRWGIGPVTTFRCPEADKKESKEPTPAASGSSGGSVGLYSLLAGLVLAGVRRKARHHR
;
A
#
# COMPACT_ATOMS: atom_id res chain seq x y z
N MET A 1 -17.64 -3.39 -34.95
CA MET A 1 -16.23 -3.69 -35.29
C MET A 1 -15.36 -2.69 -34.55
N ARG A 2 -14.91 -3.03 -33.34
CA ARG A 2 -14.00 -2.23 -32.52
C ARG A 2 -12.80 -3.11 -32.19
N THR A 3 -11.63 -2.71 -32.65
CA THR A 3 -10.34 -3.33 -32.36
C THR A 3 -9.96 -2.99 -30.92
N PHE A 4 -10.25 -3.90 -29.99
CA PHE A 4 -9.59 -3.92 -28.69
C PHE A 4 -8.14 -4.35 -28.93
N PHE A 5 -7.21 -3.40 -28.81
CA PHE A 5 -5.80 -3.75 -28.65
C PHE A 5 -5.63 -4.26 -27.23
N LEU A 6 -5.78 -5.57 -27.01
CA LEU A 6 -5.02 -6.23 -25.96
C LEU A 6 -3.56 -6.10 -26.37
N ALA A 7 -2.79 -5.26 -25.69
CA ALA A 7 -1.34 -5.37 -25.75
C ALA A 7 -0.97 -6.69 -25.07
N ALA A 8 -0.83 -7.75 -25.87
CA ALA A 8 -0.23 -8.99 -25.42
C ALA A 8 1.25 -8.70 -25.12
N ALA A 9 1.58 -8.53 -23.84
CA ALA A 9 2.96 -8.58 -23.40
C ALA A 9 3.48 -10.00 -23.67
N VAL A 10 4.26 -10.15 -24.74
CA VAL A 10 5.04 -11.36 -24.97
C VAL A 10 6.07 -11.42 -23.84
N ALA A 11 5.81 -12.28 -22.85
CA ALA A 11 6.84 -12.74 -21.92
C ALA A 11 7.83 -13.59 -22.71
N ALA A 12 8.69 -12.92 -23.49
CA ALA A 12 9.95 -13.50 -23.88
C ALA A 12 10.72 -13.71 -22.58
N SER A 13 11.20 -14.93 -22.36
CA SER A 13 12.18 -15.29 -21.35
C SER A 13 13.15 -14.13 -21.10
N TYR A 14 12.90 -13.36 -20.04
CA TYR A 14 13.73 -12.22 -19.73
C TYR A 14 15.03 -12.78 -19.12
N PRO A 15 16.21 -12.38 -19.65
CA PRO A 15 17.44 -12.59 -18.91
C PRO A 15 17.28 -11.88 -17.57
N ALA A 16 17.88 -12.40 -16.50
CA ALA A 16 18.00 -11.67 -15.24
C ALA A 16 18.48 -10.24 -15.57
N TRP A 17 17.61 -9.25 -15.35
CA TRP A 17 17.98 -7.84 -15.51
C TRP A 17 18.88 -7.51 -14.32
N ALA A 18 20.18 -7.78 -14.47
CA ALA A 18 21.18 -6.98 -13.82
C ALA A 18 21.14 -5.60 -14.49
N ASN A 19 20.18 -4.77 -14.10
CA ASN A 19 20.32 -3.34 -14.35
C ASN A 19 21.25 -2.81 -13.26
N ASP A 20 22.43 -2.40 -13.69
CA ASP A 20 23.39 -1.51 -13.01
C ASP A 20 22.77 -0.12 -12.69
N ALA A 21 21.44 -0.04 -12.53
CA ALA A 21 20.74 1.18 -12.20
C ALA A 21 20.99 1.48 -10.72
N GLN A 22 21.74 2.55 -10.45
CA GLN A 22 21.84 3.14 -9.12
C GLN A 22 20.40 3.30 -8.56
N PRO A 23 20.17 2.98 -7.27
CA PRO A 23 18.85 3.17 -6.68
C PRO A 23 18.43 4.63 -6.84
N HIS A 24 17.19 4.87 -7.29
CA HIS A 24 16.74 6.24 -7.47
C HIS A 24 16.70 6.97 -6.13
N LEU A 25 16.16 6.34 -5.08
CA LEU A 25 16.11 6.93 -3.75
C LEU A 25 17.28 6.51 -2.86
N ILE A 26 18.05 7.50 -2.40
CA ILE A 26 19.28 7.33 -1.64
C ILE A 26 19.17 8.04 -0.29
N TYR A 27 19.43 7.31 0.80
CA TYR A 27 19.55 7.86 2.16
C TYR A 27 21.01 7.83 2.59
N PRO A 28 21.78 8.93 2.48
CA PRO A 28 23.22 8.91 2.70
C PRO A 28 23.60 8.78 4.19
N THR A 29 24.74 8.14 4.47
CA THR A 29 25.34 8.13 5.82
C THR A 29 25.92 9.49 6.20
N GLU A 30 26.56 10.15 5.24
CA GLU A 30 27.05 11.51 5.38
C GLU A 30 25.92 12.51 5.23
N THR A 31 25.70 13.31 6.26
CA THR A 31 24.69 14.35 6.28
C THR A 31 25.40 15.70 6.45
N PRO A 32 25.81 16.38 5.37
CA PRO A 32 26.27 17.76 5.45
C PRO A 32 25.10 18.76 5.49
N VAL A 33 25.36 19.95 6.02
CA VAL A 33 24.41 21.07 5.98
C VAL A 33 24.45 21.70 4.58
N ILE A 34 23.27 21.91 4.00
CA ILE A 34 23.01 22.50 2.68
C ILE A 34 22.09 23.70 2.89
N LEU A 35 22.57 24.91 2.59
CA LEU A 35 21.83 26.14 2.88
C LEU A 35 21.14 26.73 1.64
N ASN A 36 21.50 26.27 0.45
CA ASN A 36 21.01 26.79 -0.83
C ASN A 36 21.27 25.80 -1.98
N ALA A 37 20.78 26.15 -3.18
CA ALA A 37 20.94 25.33 -4.37
C ALA A 37 22.40 25.16 -4.83
N GLU A 38 23.29 26.14 -4.59
CA GLU A 38 24.71 26.03 -4.95
C GLU A 38 25.44 25.00 -4.07
N ASP A 39 25.12 24.96 -2.77
CA ASP A 39 25.60 23.92 -1.85
C ASP A 39 25.15 22.53 -2.28
N ALA A 40 23.87 22.41 -2.66
CA ALA A 40 23.28 21.16 -3.13
C ALA A 40 23.91 20.68 -4.45
N LEU A 41 24.14 21.59 -5.41
CA LEU A 41 24.80 21.26 -6.67
C LEU A 41 26.25 20.77 -6.43
N ARG A 42 27.00 21.45 -5.56
CA ARG A 42 28.36 21.03 -5.19
C ARG A 42 28.39 19.65 -4.50
N LEU A 43 27.37 19.32 -3.72
CA LEU A 43 27.21 17.97 -3.17
C LEU A 43 27.00 16.95 -4.30
N ALA A 44 26.04 17.20 -5.20
CA ALA A 44 25.75 16.31 -6.31
C ALA A 44 27.00 16.07 -7.18
N GLN A 45 27.72 17.13 -7.53
CA GLN A 45 28.94 17.08 -8.35
C GLN A 45 30.10 16.31 -7.73
N ARG A 46 30.14 16.19 -6.40
CA ARG A 46 31.16 15.38 -5.71
C ARG A 46 30.80 13.90 -5.64
N ARG A 47 29.51 13.56 -5.73
CA ARG A 47 29.00 12.22 -5.40
C ARG A 47 28.55 11.43 -6.63
N PHE A 48 28.10 12.10 -7.68
CA PHE A 48 27.57 11.46 -8.87
C PHE A 48 28.33 11.88 -10.13
N PRO A 49 28.52 10.95 -11.09
CA PRO A 49 29.07 11.27 -12.40
C PRO A 49 28.06 12.04 -13.26
N HIS A 50 28.51 12.59 -14.39
CA HIS A 50 27.65 13.24 -15.39
C HIS A 50 26.82 14.42 -14.86
N THR A 51 27.36 15.14 -13.86
CA THR A 51 26.69 16.23 -13.14
C THR A 51 27.11 17.61 -13.63
N GLU A 52 28.06 17.70 -14.57
CA GLU A 52 28.51 18.92 -15.23
C GLU A 52 27.40 19.63 -16.02
N THR A 53 26.36 18.90 -16.41
CA THR A 53 25.19 19.40 -17.13
C THR A 53 24.02 19.76 -16.21
N LEU A 54 24.15 19.59 -14.89
CA LEU A 54 23.06 19.87 -13.96
C LEU A 54 22.79 21.38 -13.83
N VAL A 55 21.54 21.74 -14.04
CA VAL A 55 21.02 23.10 -13.88
C VAL A 55 19.94 23.08 -12.80
N HIS A 56 20.00 24.04 -11.88
CA HIS A 56 18.97 24.23 -10.86
C HIS A 56 17.64 24.58 -11.54
N ARG A 57 16.60 23.81 -11.23
CA ARG A 57 15.28 23.96 -11.85
C ARG A 57 14.32 24.75 -10.98
N TYR A 58 14.17 24.32 -9.72
CA TYR A 58 13.38 25.00 -8.71
C TYR A 58 13.76 24.52 -7.31
N THR A 59 13.28 25.24 -6.30
CA THR A 59 13.35 24.82 -4.90
C THR A 59 11.95 24.82 -4.31
N ARG A 60 11.62 23.76 -3.56
CA ARG A 60 10.35 23.62 -2.86
C ARG A 60 10.59 23.42 -1.37
N THR A 61 9.78 24.05 -0.54
CA THR A 61 9.78 23.83 0.92
C THR A 61 8.50 23.13 1.32
N SER A 62 8.63 22.12 2.18
CA SER A 62 7.55 21.30 2.71
C SER A 62 7.56 21.35 4.25
N LEU A 63 6.74 20.54 4.91
CA LEU A 63 6.75 20.37 6.36
C LEU A 63 8.06 19.74 6.84
N LEU A 64 8.61 18.76 6.12
CA LEU A 64 9.84 18.07 6.51
C LEU A 64 11.11 18.86 6.20
N GLY A 65 11.12 19.67 5.13
CA GLY A 65 12.24 20.56 4.87
C GLY A 65 12.27 21.12 3.45
N THR A 66 13.44 21.09 2.82
CA THR A 66 13.68 21.79 1.54
C THR A 66 14.21 20.83 0.48
N HIS A 67 13.68 20.96 -0.74
CA HIS A 67 13.98 20.12 -1.89
C HIS A 67 14.59 20.98 -3.00
N TYR A 68 15.85 20.73 -3.34
CA TYR A 68 16.58 21.40 -4.42
C TYR A 68 16.54 20.50 -5.65
N ASN A 69 15.77 20.89 -6.66
CA ASN A 69 15.59 20.10 -7.87
C ASN A 69 16.53 20.58 -8.98
N PHE A 70 17.19 19.63 -9.63
CA PHE A 70 18.11 19.85 -10.74
C PHE A 70 17.75 18.95 -11.92
N VAL A 71 17.97 19.47 -13.13
CA VAL A 71 17.78 18.75 -14.39
C VAL A 71 19.07 18.80 -15.21
N GLN A 72 19.43 17.72 -15.90
CA GLN A 72 20.56 17.71 -16.83
C GLN A 72 20.18 18.47 -18.10
N HIS A 73 21.12 19.22 -18.68
CA HIS A 73 20.97 19.83 -19.99
C HIS A 73 21.85 19.14 -21.04
N ASN A 74 21.40 19.09 -22.28
CA ASN A 74 22.26 18.68 -23.40
C ASN A 74 23.23 19.81 -23.79
N SER A 75 24.16 19.55 -24.72
CA SER A 75 25.11 20.54 -25.24
C SER A 75 24.47 21.72 -25.98
N ALA A 76 23.19 21.62 -26.33
CA ALA A 76 22.38 22.71 -26.89
C ALA A 76 21.62 23.51 -25.81
N ASP A 77 21.94 23.29 -24.52
CA ASP A 77 21.32 23.93 -23.36
C ASP A 77 19.80 23.65 -23.23
N GLN A 78 19.38 22.45 -23.64
CA GLN A 78 17.98 22.01 -23.53
C GLN A 78 17.83 21.02 -22.37
N PRO A 79 16.76 21.11 -21.57
CA PRO A 79 16.55 20.23 -20.43
C PRO A 79 16.25 18.79 -20.87
N CYS A 80 16.96 17.85 -20.27
CA CYS A 80 16.82 16.41 -20.45
C CYS A 80 15.89 15.80 -19.41
N VAL A 81 15.51 14.56 -19.64
CA VAL A 81 14.82 13.70 -18.66
C VAL A 81 15.63 13.36 -17.41
N GLY A 82 16.96 13.52 -17.46
CA GLY A 82 17.82 13.26 -16.31
C GLY A 82 17.63 14.28 -15.18
N ALA A 83 17.31 13.82 -13.98
CA ALA A 83 16.98 14.68 -12.84
C ALA A 83 17.64 14.22 -11.54
N LEU A 84 17.89 15.18 -10.63
CA LEU A 84 18.38 14.92 -9.29
C LEU A 84 17.75 15.88 -8.29
N VAL A 85 17.32 15.36 -7.15
CA VAL A 85 16.73 16.16 -6.06
C VAL A 85 17.51 15.94 -4.78
N VAL A 86 18.06 17.03 -4.24
CA VAL A 86 18.71 17.02 -2.93
C VAL A 86 17.70 17.50 -1.89
N THR A 87 17.42 16.67 -0.88
CA THR A 87 16.43 16.98 0.15
C THR A 87 17.08 17.11 1.53
N THR A 88 16.75 18.19 2.23
CA THR A 88 17.20 18.49 3.59
C THR A 88 16.04 18.65 4.56
N ASP A 89 16.32 18.51 5.85
CA ASP A 89 15.36 18.90 6.89
C ASP A 89 15.24 20.42 7.02
N GLN A 90 14.41 20.88 7.96
CA GLN A 90 14.20 22.31 8.24
C GLN A 90 15.46 23.05 8.74
N GLN A 91 16.48 22.33 9.20
CA GLN A 91 17.77 22.89 9.63
C GLN A 91 18.80 22.89 8.48
N GLY A 92 18.41 22.45 7.28
CA GLY A 92 19.29 22.31 6.13
C GLY A 92 20.14 21.04 6.17
N GLN A 93 19.84 20.08 7.04
CA GLN A 93 20.60 18.84 7.14
C GLN A 93 20.18 17.87 6.02
N LEU A 94 21.12 17.46 5.16
CA LEU A 94 20.86 16.43 4.14
C LEU A 94 20.31 15.15 4.77
N TYR A 95 19.24 14.60 4.21
CA TYR A 95 18.77 13.27 4.60
C TYR A 95 18.33 12.36 3.45
N ARG A 96 18.09 12.90 2.26
CA ARG A 96 17.62 12.10 1.11
C ARG A 96 18.06 12.72 -0.21
N ILE A 97 18.38 11.87 -1.17
CA ILE A 97 18.66 12.24 -2.56
C ILE A 97 17.79 11.36 -3.45
N PHE A 98 17.06 11.97 -4.39
CA PHE A 98 16.46 11.25 -5.52
C PHE A 98 17.39 11.45 -6.73
N ASN A 99 17.80 10.37 -7.38
CA ASN A 99 18.80 10.35 -8.44
C ASN A 99 18.31 9.55 -9.65
N ASN A 100 17.96 10.24 -10.72
CA ASN A 100 17.63 9.64 -12.01
C ASN A 100 18.47 10.31 -13.11
N LEU A 101 19.79 10.42 -12.88
CA LEU A 101 20.73 10.95 -13.86
C LEU A 101 20.94 9.95 -14.99
N ILE A 102 21.11 10.47 -16.21
CA ILE A 102 21.44 9.70 -17.41
C ILE A 102 22.91 9.91 -17.80
N ASP A 103 23.51 8.87 -18.40
CA ASP A 103 24.92 8.87 -18.79
C ASP A 103 25.21 9.71 -20.03
N ASP A 104 24.24 9.83 -20.96
CA ASP A 104 24.37 10.61 -22.20
C ASP A 104 23.30 11.70 -22.30
N PRO A 105 23.54 12.89 -21.70
CA PRO A 105 22.66 14.04 -21.86
C PRO A 105 22.54 14.53 -23.31
N ASP A 106 23.51 14.29 -24.19
CA ASP A 106 23.45 14.78 -25.58
C ASP A 106 22.44 13.99 -26.43
N GLY A 107 22.25 12.71 -26.12
CA GLY A 107 21.27 11.83 -26.75
C GLY A 107 19.91 11.76 -26.03
N CYS A 108 19.66 12.63 -25.04
CA CYS A 108 18.52 12.51 -24.14
C CYS A 108 17.16 12.80 -24.81
N GLU A 109 16.09 12.19 -24.29
CA GLU A 109 14.75 12.77 -24.44
C GLU A 109 14.70 14.12 -23.70
N LEU A 110 14.02 15.10 -24.29
CA LEU A 110 13.91 16.42 -23.69
C LEU A 110 12.76 16.46 -22.67
N ASN A 111 13.04 16.97 -21.47
CA ASN A 111 12.03 17.33 -20.47
C ASN A 111 11.64 18.80 -20.65
N LEU A 112 10.98 19.10 -21.76
CA LEU A 112 10.44 20.43 -22.00
C LEU A 112 9.09 20.56 -21.30
N PRO A 113 8.88 21.59 -20.47
CA PRO A 113 7.55 21.95 -20.03
C PRO A 113 6.66 22.14 -21.26
N LEU A 114 5.43 21.64 -21.19
CA LEU A 114 4.45 21.91 -22.23
C LEU A 114 4.31 23.43 -22.36
N PRO A 115 4.58 24.01 -23.54
CA PRO A 115 4.33 25.43 -23.73
C PRO A 115 2.82 25.65 -23.54
N PRO A 116 2.40 26.68 -22.78
CA PRO A 116 0.99 26.95 -22.57
C PRO A 116 0.28 27.06 -23.92
N ARG A 117 -0.70 26.19 -24.17
CA ARG A 117 -1.51 26.28 -25.38
C ARG A 117 -2.21 27.64 -25.42
N ALA A 118 -2.32 28.23 -26.61
CA ALA A 118 -3.07 29.46 -26.78
C ALA A 118 -4.52 29.25 -26.32
N HIS A 119 -5.02 30.12 -25.44
CA HIS A 119 -6.33 29.96 -24.84
C HIS A 119 -6.97 31.32 -24.55
N GLN A 120 -8.30 31.34 -24.45
CA GLN A 120 -9.08 32.49 -24.00
C GLN A 120 -9.99 32.07 -22.86
N LEU A 121 -9.93 32.83 -21.77
CA LEU A 121 -10.77 32.63 -20.59
C LEU A 121 -11.63 33.87 -20.39
N VAL A 122 -12.90 33.66 -20.11
CA VAL A 122 -13.74 34.66 -19.46
C VAL A 122 -13.63 34.45 -17.97
N ALA A 123 -13.19 35.48 -17.24
CA ALA A 123 -12.97 35.41 -15.80
C ALA A 123 -13.89 36.40 -15.05
N PRO A 124 -14.31 36.07 -13.81
CA PRO A 124 -15.01 36.97 -12.92
C PRO A 124 -14.27 38.30 -12.73
N PRO A 125 -15.00 39.41 -12.49
CA PRO A 125 -14.36 40.67 -12.18
C PRO A 125 -13.61 40.59 -10.84
N THR A 126 -12.55 41.36 -10.71
CA THR A 126 -11.91 41.60 -9.41
C THR A 126 -12.83 42.48 -8.55
N GLY A 127 -13.00 42.14 -7.28
CA GLY A 127 -13.87 42.85 -6.36
C GLY A 127 -13.52 42.58 -4.90
N GLU A 128 -14.44 42.88 -3.99
CA GLU A 128 -14.21 42.70 -2.56
C GLU A 128 -14.62 41.31 -2.07
N PRO A 129 -13.85 40.67 -1.18
CA PRO A 129 -14.23 39.40 -0.59
C PRO A 129 -15.43 39.59 0.36
N VAL A 130 -16.46 38.79 0.17
CA VAL A 130 -17.63 38.67 1.05
C VAL A 130 -18.00 37.19 1.21
N THR A 131 -18.89 36.86 2.13
CA THR A 131 -19.36 35.48 2.30
C THR A 131 -20.78 35.30 1.78
N ALA A 132 -21.08 34.14 1.20
CA ALA A 132 -22.42 33.74 0.76
C ALA A 132 -22.72 32.29 1.17
N SER A 133 -24.00 31.91 1.11
CA SER A 133 -24.43 30.52 1.23
C SER A 133 -24.51 29.85 -0.14
N MET A 134 -24.25 28.55 -0.16
CA MET A 134 -24.25 27.70 -1.36
C MET A 134 -25.05 26.44 -1.11
N ARG A 135 -25.85 26.00 -2.08
CA ARG A 135 -26.43 24.64 -2.07
C ARG A 135 -25.54 23.72 -2.90
N VAL A 136 -25.11 22.61 -2.33
CA VAL A 136 -24.14 21.66 -2.90
C VAL A 136 -24.56 20.21 -2.63
N PHE A 137 -23.97 19.27 -3.35
CA PHE A 137 -23.87 17.89 -2.90
C PHE A 137 -22.60 17.72 -2.07
N ASP A 138 -22.64 16.94 -0.99
CA ASP A 138 -21.49 16.77 -0.10
C ASP A 138 -21.37 15.33 0.44
N PRO A 139 -20.47 14.50 -0.14
CA PRO A 139 -19.68 14.77 -1.34
C PRO A 139 -20.53 14.67 -2.62
N ASP A 140 -21.48 13.73 -2.63
CA ASP A 140 -22.35 13.40 -3.75
C ASP A 140 -23.71 12.95 -3.19
N PRO A 141 -24.80 12.89 -3.99
CA PRO A 141 -26.12 12.60 -3.47
C PRO A 141 -26.30 11.14 -2.99
N ARG A 142 -25.59 10.14 -3.54
CA ARG A 142 -25.67 8.75 -3.04
C ARG A 142 -24.94 8.61 -1.72
N THR A 143 -23.74 9.16 -1.62
CA THR A 143 -22.97 9.13 -0.38
C THR A 143 -23.65 9.94 0.71
N ALA A 144 -24.15 11.14 0.43
CA ALA A 144 -24.85 11.97 1.41
C ALA A 144 -26.10 11.28 1.98
N THR A 145 -26.86 10.59 1.13
CA THR A 145 -28.11 9.90 1.52
C THR A 145 -27.86 8.49 2.07
N GLY A 146 -26.78 7.83 1.64
CA GLY A 146 -26.53 6.39 1.89
C GLY A 146 -27.46 5.50 1.08
N GLU A 147 -27.96 6.00 -0.05
CA GLU A 147 -28.90 5.31 -0.92
C GLU A 147 -28.30 5.15 -2.32
N ALA A 148 -28.60 4.05 -3.01
CA ALA A 148 -28.03 3.78 -4.33
C ALA A 148 -28.53 4.72 -5.46
N LEU A 149 -29.60 5.51 -5.23
CA LEU A 149 -30.23 6.46 -6.17
C LEU A 149 -30.14 6.05 -7.66
N GLU A 150 -31.08 5.21 -8.11
CA GLU A 150 -31.05 4.63 -9.47
C GLU A 150 -32.10 5.23 -10.41
N ALA A 151 -31.80 5.24 -11.72
CA ALA A 151 -32.77 5.59 -12.74
C ALA A 151 -33.88 4.52 -12.84
N GLN A 152 -35.14 4.94 -13.00
CA GLN A 152 -36.21 3.96 -13.24
C GLN A 152 -35.99 3.25 -14.58
N ALA A 153 -35.98 1.91 -14.57
CA ALA A 153 -35.82 1.10 -15.76
C ALA A 153 -36.88 1.47 -16.82
N SER A 154 -36.44 1.92 -17.99
CA SER A 154 -37.35 2.13 -19.12
C SER A 154 -37.73 0.77 -19.72
N SER A 155 -39.01 0.58 -20.02
CA SER A 155 -39.54 -0.71 -20.51
C SER A 155 -39.31 -0.96 -22.00
N SER A 156 -38.40 -0.22 -22.66
CA SER A 156 -38.15 -0.35 -24.10
C SER A 156 -36.77 -0.95 -24.35
N ALA A 157 -36.76 -2.19 -24.84
CA ALA A 157 -35.58 -2.99 -25.16
C ALA A 157 -34.94 -2.62 -26.51
N ASP A 158 -34.73 -1.33 -26.74
CA ASP A 158 -33.95 -0.85 -27.89
C ASP A 158 -32.58 -0.36 -27.40
N GLU A 159 -31.56 -0.81 -28.13
CA GLU A 159 -30.11 -0.79 -27.89
C GLU A 159 -29.52 0.40 -27.08
N GLU A 160 -28.57 0.11 -26.18
CA GLU A 160 -27.66 1.08 -25.52
C GLU A 160 -28.30 2.16 -24.62
N SER A 161 -29.50 1.96 -24.09
CA SER A 161 -30.09 2.90 -23.12
C SER A 161 -29.40 2.85 -21.75
N GLN A 162 -28.39 3.72 -21.55
CA GLN A 162 -28.22 4.37 -20.26
C GLN A 162 -29.62 4.85 -19.84
N GLY A 163 -30.09 4.47 -18.65
CA GLY A 163 -31.40 4.93 -18.16
C GLY A 163 -31.51 6.46 -18.26
N ASN A 164 -32.71 7.03 -18.19
CA ASN A 164 -32.82 8.50 -18.17
C ASN A 164 -32.19 9.05 -16.87
N LEU A 165 -30.88 9.32 -16.89
CA LEU A 165 -30.07 9.77 -15.75
C LEU A 165 -30.50 11.18 -15.28
N GLU A 166 -31.05 12.00 -16.18
CA GLU A 166 -31.70 13.27 -15.83
C GLU A 166 -32.94 13.05 -14.96
N GLY A 167 -33.61 11.90 -15.09
CA GLY A 167 -34.83 11.54 -14.37
C GLY A 167 -34.62 10.94 -12.97
N ILE A 168 -33.38 10.81 -12.48
CA ILE A 168 -33.13 10.33 -11.12
C ILE A 168 -33.63 11.39 -10.12
N ALA A 169 -34.58 10.99 -9.28
CA ALA A 169 -35.13 11.88 -8.26
C ALA A 169 -34.14 12.04 -7.10
N ILE A 170 -33.63 13.25 -6.91
CA ILE A 170 -32.71 13.55 -5.81
C ILE A 170 -33.51 13.97 -4.57
N PRO A 171 -33.39 13.26 -3.44
CA PRO A 171 -34.12 13.63 -2.24
C PRO A 171 -33.59 14.94 -1.67
N ALA A 172 -34.47 15.74 -1.04
CA ALA A 172 -34.12 17.06 -0.54
C ALA A 172 -32.95 17.05 0.47
N HIS A 173 -32.77 15.95 1.21
CA HIS A 173 -31.70 15.79 2.18
C HIS A 173 -30.34 15.38 1.58
N ALA A 174 -30.27 15.13 0.26
CA ALA A 174 -29.00 15.01 -0.46
C ALA A 174 -28.31 16.37 -0.65
N TYR A 175 -29.09 17.46 -0.64
CA TYR A 175 -28.56 18.81 -0.78
C TYR A 175 -28.12 19.35 0.58
N HIS A 176 -26.86 19.72 0.67
CA HIS A 176 -26.28 20.41 1.81
C HIS A 176 -26.24 21.93 1.56
N GLN A 177 -26.49 22.73 2.59
CA GLN A 177 -26.30 24.18 2.54
C GLN A 177 -25.01 24.53 3.27
N ALA A 178 -24.01 24.97 2.52
CA ALA A 178 -22.76 25.48 3.07
C ALA A 178 -22.86 27.00 3.25
N ASP A 179 -22.65 27.48 4.47
CA ASP A 179 -22.65 28.90 4.80
C ASP A 179 -21.21 29.43 4.96
N GLY A 180 -21.02 30.73 4.75
CA GLY A 180 -19.74 31.39 5.03
C GLY A 180 -18.68 31.18 3.94
N VAL A 181 -19.07 30.79 2.72
CA VAL A 181 -18.14 30.58 1.61
C VAL A 181 -17.71 31.93 1.04
N GLU A 182 -16.40 32.17 0.98
CA GLU A 182 -15.83 33.43 0.46
C GLU A 182 -16.01 33.51 -1.07
N VAL A 183 -16.61 34.61 -1.51
CA VAL A 183 -16.90 34.95 -2.91
C VAL A 183 -16.52 36.41 -3.20
N THR A 184 -16.50 36.80 -4.47
CA THR A 184 -16.12 38.15 -4.88
C THR A 184 -17.36 38.98 -5.18
N ARG A 185 -17.47 40.14 -4.51
CA ARG A 185 -18.51 41.14 -4.78
C ARG A 185 -17.99 42.24 -5.70
N GLN A 186 -18.71 42.48 -6.79
CA GLN A 186 -18.45 43.60 -7.69
C GLN A 186 -19.77 44.12 -8.28
N ASP A 187 -19.94 45.44 -8.33
CA ASP A 187 -21.09 46.12 -8.95
C ASP A 187 -22.48 45.59 -8.50
N GLY A 188 -22.62 45.33 -7.20
CA GLY A 188 -23.87 44.84 -6.59
C GLY A 188 -24.18 43.37 -6.88
N ARG A 189 -23.21 42.60 -7.38
CA ARG A 189 -23.32 41.17 -7.69
C ARG A 189 -22.23 40.37 -6.98
N LEU A 190 -22.51 39.10 -6.72
CA LEU A 190 -21.55 38.12 -6.20
C LEU A 190 -21.13 37.18 -7.32
N TYR A 191 -19.85 36.80 -7.35
CA TYR A 191 -19.26 35.90 -8.34
C TYR A 191 -18.47 34.79 -7.63
N LEU A 192 -18.47 33.59 -8.21
CA LEU A 192 -17.72 32.42 -7.74
C LEU A 192 -16.21 32.59 -7.97
N ALA A 193 -15.60 33.46 -7.18
CA ALA A 193 -14.16 33.71 -7.19
C ALA A 193 -13.70 34.16 -5.80
N ASN A 194 -12.52 33.71 -5.40
CA ASN A 194 -11.81 34.21 -4.23
C ASN A 194 -10.29 34.05 -4.43
N SER A 195 -9.51 34.14 -3.35
CA SER A 195 -8.03 34.02 -3.42
C SER A 195 -7.52 32.61 -3.74
N ARG A 196 -8.38 31.59 -3.61
CA ARG A 196 -8.05 30.16 -3.76
C ARG A 196 -8.62 29.56 -5.04
N VAL A 197 -9.85 29.91 -5.41
CA VAL A 197 -10.54 29.35 -6.59
C VAL A 197 -11.19 30.46 -7.43
N MET A 198 -11.25 30.26 -8.74
CA MET A 198 -11.95 31.12 -9.68
C MET A 198 -12.70 30.28 -10.71
N ALA A 199 -14.04 30.37 -10.72
CA ALA A 199 -14.86 29.79 -11.78
C ALA A 199 -14.71 30.64 -13.06
N VAL A 200 -14.30 30.02 -14.16
CA VAL A 200 -14.02 30.66 -15.45
C VAL A 200 -14.77 29.93 -16.56
N ASP A 201 -14.83 30.53 -17.74
CA ASP A 201 -15.35 29.90 -18.97
C ASP A 201 -14.22 29.87 -20.00
N LEU A 202 -13.79 28.68 -20.42
CA LEU A 202 -12.77 28.48 -21.44
C LEU A 202 -13.44 28.58 -22.81
N THR A 203 -13.26 29.70 -23.50
CA THR A 203 -13.97 29.96 -24.76
C THR A 203 -13.21 29.49 -25.99
N GLU A 204 -11.89 29.41 -25.90
CA GLU A 204 -11.00 28.99 -26.99
C GLU A 204 -9.79 28.26 -26.41
N LEU A 205 -9.42 27.13 -27.01
CA LEU A 205 -8.22 26.36 -26.70
C LEU A 205 -7.57 25.89 -27.99
N ALA A 206 -6.27 26.12 -28.14
CA ALA A 206 -5.49 25.76 -29.34
C ALA A 206 -6.13 26.28 -30.66
N SER A 207 -6.72 27.47 -30.61
CA SER A 207 -7.45 28.09 -31.73
C SER A 207 -8.75 27.39 -32.15
N GLU A 208 -9.29 26.55 -31.26
CA GLU A 208 -10.61 25.93 -31.42
C GLU A 208 -11.57 26.47 -30.37
N ALA A 209 -12.76 26.89 -30.81
CA ALA A 209 -13.83 27.31 -29.93
C ALA A 209 -14.29 26.12 -29.08
N GLN A 210 -14.40 26.33 -27.78
CA GLN A 210 -14.83 25.30 -26.85
C GLN A 210 -16.35 25.40 -26.61
N THR A 211 -16.94 24.25 -26.28
CA THR A 211 -18.36 24.16 -25.92
C THR A 211 -18.56 23.03 -24.90
N PRO A 212 -19.53 23.18 -23.98
CA PRO A 212 -20.52 24.27 -23.89
C PRO A 212 -19.94 25.58 -23.32
N LEU A 213 -20.63 26.70 -23.59
CA LEU A 213 -20.32 28.01 -23.00
C LEU A 213 -21.52 28.47 -22.18
N GLN A 214 -21.38 28.48 -20.87
CA GLN A 214 -22.46 28.84 -19.95
C GLN A 214 -22.43 30.33 -19.58
N GLY A 215 -21.24 30.93 -19.57
CA GLY A 215 -20.98 32.23 -19.00
C GLY A 215 -20.89 32.23 -17.47
N LEU A 216 -20.30 33.30 -16.94
CA LEU A 216 -19.99 33.42 -15.52
C LEU A 216 -21.24 33.44 -14.62
N ILE A 217 -21.24 32.59 -13.60
CA ILE A 217 -22.30 32.54 -12.60
C ILE A 217 -22.20 33.73 -11.63
N SER A 218 -23.33 34.43 -11.45
CA SER A 218 -23.46 35.50 -10.47
C SER A 218 -24.89 35.68 -9.97
N VAL A 219 -25.01 36.11 -8.71
CA VAL A 219 -26.28 36.48 -8.06
C VAL A 219 -26.25 37.94 -7.61
N THR A 220 -27.38 38.51 -7.21
CA THR A 220 -27.36 39.86 -6.61
C THR A 220 -26.76 39.81 -5.20
N GLU A 221 -26.18 40.91 -4.71
CA GLU A 221 -25.46 40.92 -3.41
C GLU A 221 -26.31 40.58 -2.16
N ASN A 222 -27.64 40.50 -2.30
CA ASN A 222 -28.55 40.10 -1.23
C ASN A 222 -29.14 38.69 -1.42
N GLU A 223 -28.63 37.93 -2.38
CA GLU A 223 -29.02 36.56 -2.70
C GLU A 223 -27.87 35.59 -2.44
N ASP A 224 -28.22 34.31 -2.31
CA ASP A 224 -27.30 33.19 -2.12
C ASP A 224 -27.29 32.28 -3.36
N PHE A 225 -26.25 31.46 -3.49
CA PHE A 225 -26.08 30.52 -4.60
C PHE A 225 -26.85 29.20 -4.34
N LEU A 226 -28.18 29.29 -4.25
CA LEU A 226 -29.06 28.18 -3.85
C LEU A 226 -29.69 27.45 -5.06
N PHE A 227 -28.87 27.03 -6.01
CA PHE A 227 -29.30 26.28 -7.18
C PHE A 227 -29.55 24.79 -6.89
N ASN A 228 -30.22 24.08 -7.78
CA ASN A 228 -30.35 22.62 -7.79
C ASN A 228 -29.82 22.03 -9.11
N ARG A 229 -29.66 20.71 -9.20
CA ARG A 229 -29.03 20.06 -10.37
C ARG A 229 -29.72 20.37 -11.71
N GLU A 230 -31.02 20.68 -11.68
CA GLU A 230 -31.78 21.07 -12.86
C GLU A 230 -31.32 22.43 -13.44
N GLN A 231 -30.54 23.19 -12.68
CA GLN A 231 -29.98 24.47 -13.08
C GLN A 231 -28.48 24.30 -13.33
N ALA A 232 -28.02 24.60 -14.55
CA ALA A 232 -26.60 24.49 -14.92
C ALA A 232 -25.65 25.21 -13.92
N ALA A 233 -26.09 26.33 -13.33
CA ALA A 233 -25.32 27.07 -12.32
C ALA A 233 -24.97 26.26 -11.05
N PHE A 234 -25.70 25.17 -10.76
CA PHE A 234 -25.38 24.27 -9.65
C PHE A 234 -24.03 23.58 -9.83
N ARG A 235 -23.66 23.24 -11.07
CA ARG A 235 -22.38 22.58 -11.41
C ARG A 235 -21.18 23.43 -11.00
N ASP A 236 -21.20 24.72 -11.35
CA ASP A 236 -20.18 25.70 -10.97
C ASP A 236 -20.10 25.88 -9.45
N VAL A 237 -21.26 25.98 -8.79
CA VAL A 237 -21.32 26.15 -7.33
C VAL A 237 -20.75 24.94 -6.62
N ASN A 238 -21.09 23.73 -7.06
CA ASN A 238 -20.61 22.49 -6.48
C ASN A 238 -19.09 22.34 -6.66
N ALA A 239 -18.59 22.51 -7.89
CA ALA A 239 -17.16 22.44 -8.17
C ALA A 239 -16.36 23.53 -7.42
N PHE A 240 -16.85 24.79 -7.42
CA PHE A 240 -16.21 25.88 -6.70
C PHE A 240 -16.12 25.60 -5.20
N PHE A 241 -17.20 25.13 -4.58
CA PHE A 241 -17.24 24.81 -3.15
C PHE A 241 -16.22 23.74 -2.78
N HIS A 242 -16.20 22.61 -3.49
CA HIS A 242 -15.32 21.48 -3.16
C HIS A 242 -13.83 21.84 -3.35
N LEU A 243 -13.50 22.54 -4.42
CA LEU A 243 -12.14 23.05 -4.65
C LEU A 243 -11.74 24.05 -3.56
N ASP A 244 -12.61 24.99 -3.21
CA ASP A 244 -12.31 26.01 -2.21
C ASP A 244 -12.10 25.37 -0.83
N HIS A 245 -13.00 24.46 -0.45
CA HIS A 245 -12.95 23.75 0.81
C HIS A 245 -11.69 22.86 0.91
N SER A 246 -11.34 22.14 -0.15
CA SER A 246 -10.15 21.29 -0.17
C SER A 246 -8.84 22.10 -0.16
N LEU A 247 -8.78 23.26 -0.84
CA LEU A 247 -7.63 24.17 -0.77
C LEU A 247 -7.51 24.87 0.60
N GLN A 248 -8.62 25.15 1.28
CA GLN A 248 -8.59 25.58 2.68
C GLN A 248 -8.05 24.47 3.58
N TYR A 249 -8.48 23.23 3.37
CA TYR A 249 -7.99 22.07 4.10
C TYR A 249 -6.47 21.86 3.91
N LEU A 250 -5.97 21.98 2.68
CA LEU A 250 -4.55 21.93 2.38
C LEU A 250 -3.73 22.98 3.17
N ASN A 251 -4.26 24.19 3.33
CA ASN A 251 -3.66 25.21 4.19
C ASN A 251 -3.62 24.80 5.67
N GLN A 252 -4.68 24.15 6.17
CA GLN A 252 -4.77 23.62 7.55
C GLN A 252 -3.81 22.44 7.79
N LEU A 253 -3.51 21.66 6.75
CA LEU A 253 -2.46 20.64 6.79
C LEU A 253 -1.05 21.25 6.93
N GLY A 254 -0.89 22.56 6.70
CA GLY A 254 0.35 23.31 6.90
C GLY A 254 1.06 23.75 5.63
N PHE A 255 0.43 23.51 4.46
CA PHE A 255 0.87 23.96 3.15
C PHE A 255 0.33 25.37 2.87
N SER A 256 0.76 26.33 3.69
CA SER A 256 0.38 27.74 3.64
C SER A 256 1.61 28.64 3.77
N GLY A 257 1.45 29.95 3.50
CA GLY A 257 2.56 30.91 3.54
C GLY A 257 3.67 30.53 2.55
N GLU A 258 4.91 30.39 3.04
CA GLU A 258 6.06 29.99 2.22
C GLU A 258 5.96 28.54 1.68
N ARG A 259 5.07 27.72 2.25
CA ARG A 259 4.78 26.35 1.80
C ARG A 259 3.49 26.24 0.98
N ALA A 260 2.85 27.37 0.68
CA ALA A 260 1.62 27.38 -0.11
C ALA A 260 1.87 26.72 -1.46
N LEU A 261 1.02 25.74 -1.81
CA LEU A 261 1.20 25.05 -3.09
C LEU A 261 0.75 25.90 -4.28
N PHE A 262 -0.26 26.74 -4.08
CA PHE A 262 -0.86 27.61 -5.08
C PHE A 262 -0.56 29.06 -4.74
N SER A 263 0.00 29.81 -5.70
CA SER A 263 0.30 31.24 -5.58
C SER A 263 -0.72 32.14 -6.29
N ALA A 264 -1.64 31.52 -7.02
CA ALA A 264 -2.77 32.16 -7.70
C ALA A 264 -4.01 31.26 -7.56
N PRO A 265 -5.22 31.81 -7.73
CA PRO A 265 -6.44 31.01 -7.67
C PRO A 265 -6.42 29.88 -8.70
N LEU A 266 -6.79 28.68 -8.28
CA LEU A 266 -7.05 27.56 -9.16
C LEU A 266 -8.29 27.87 -10.01
N LYS A 267 -8.15 27.76 -11.32
CA LYS A 267 -9.24 28.04 -12.26
C LYS A 267 -9.98 26.77 -12.57
N VAL A 268 -11.30 26.86 -12.60
CA VAL A 268 -12.18 25.75 -12.98
C VAL A 268 -13.22 26.22 -13.98
N ASP A 269 -13.37 25.48 -15.06
CA ASP A 269 -14.53 25.52 -15.94
C ASP A 269 -15.35 24.26 -15.66
N ALA A 270 -16.40 24.40 -14.85
CA ALA A 270 -17.22 23.29 -14.38
C ALA A 270 -18.07 22.63 -15.49
N GLN A 271 -18.02 23.18 -16.70
CA GLN A 271 -18.71 22.71 -17.89
C GLN A 271 -17.84 22.86 -19.14
N GLY A 272 -16.52 22.74 -19.00
CA GLY A 272 -15.59 23.00 -20.11
C GLY A 272 -15.67 21.97 -21.24
N GLU A 273 -16.22 20.78 -20.99
CA GLU A 273 -16.24 19.69 -21.97
C GLU A 273 -17.64 19.08 -22.17
N SER A 274 -18.03 18.91 -23.43
CA SER A 274 -19.32 18.29 -23.78
C SER A 274 -19.39 16.77 -23.53
N GLY A 275 -18.23 16.11 -23.38
CA GLY A 275 -18.13 14.68 -23.11
C GLY A 275 -18.24 14.34 -21.62
N ASN A 276 -18.10 13.06 -21.28
CA ASN A 276 -17.95 12.61 -19.89
C ASN A 276 -16.46 12.45 -19.55
N SER A 277 -15.71 13.54 -19.67
CA SER A 277 -14.28 13.57 -19.42
C SER A 277 -13.93 14.89 -18.77
N SER A 278 -13.14 14.80 -17.71
CA SER A 278 -12.59 15.93 -16.98
C SER A 278 -11.07 15.86 -17.02
N THR A 279 -10.41 17.01 -16.91
CA THR A 279 -8.94 17.05 -16.88
C THR A 279 -8.42 18.33 -16.24
N TYR A 280 -7.32 18.21 -15.50
CA TYR A 280 -6.44 19.34 -15.20
C TYR A 280 -5.46 19.60 -16.35
N LEU A 281 -5.71 20.68 -17.10
CA LEU A 281 -4.82 21.16 -18.16
C LEU A 281 -3.57 21.82 -17.56
N THR A 282 -2.56 20.99 -17.23
CA THR A 282 -1.33 21.39 -16.55
C THR A 282 -0.59 22.57 -17.21
N ASP A 283 -0.62 22.66 -18.54
CA ASP A 283 0.07 23.69 -19.31
C ASP A 283 -0.54 25.10 -19.17
N ILE A 284 -1.83 25.20 -18.83
CA ILE A 284 -2.53 26.48 -18.65
C ILE A 284 -3.10 26.67 -17.24
N GLY A 285 -3.07 25.62 -16.41
CA GLY A 285 -3.50 25.64 -15.02
C GLY A 285 -5.01 25.83 -14.86
N VAL A 286 -5.81 25.11 -15.64
CA VAL A 286 -7.28 25.15 -15.63
C VAL A 286 -7.83 23.73 -15.50
N LEU A 287 -8.76 23.50 -14.59
CA LEU A 287 -9.59 22.29 -14.57
C LEU A 287 -10.74 22.48 -15.55
N THR A 288 -10.93 21.54 -16.47
CA THR A 288 -12.11 21.46 -17.34
C THR A 288 -12.92 20.24 -16.97
N MET A 289 -14.22 20.43 -16.76
CA MET A 289 -15.12 19.35 -16.33
C MET A 289 -16.09 18.94 -17.44
N GLY A 290 -16.37 17.64 -17.51
CA GLY A 290 -17.33 17.03 -18.42
C GLY A 290 -18.79 17.21 -18.01
N ILE A 291 -19.69 17.27 -18.99
CA ILE A 291 -21.16 17.33 -18.77
C ILE A 291 -21.92 16.15 -19.39
N GLY A 292 -21.23 15.18 -19.98
CA GLY A 292 -21.88 14.01 -20.59
C GLY A 292 -22.34 13.00 -19.54
N GLY A 293 -23.57 12.48 -19.64
CA GLY A 293 -24.08 11.54 -18.64
C GLY A 293 -24.52 12.27 -17.37
N ILE A 294 -23.99 11.85 -16.21
CA ILE A 294 -24.04 12.66 -15.00
C ILE A 294 -22.92 13.71 -15.14
N PRO A 295 -23.18 15.01 -14.99
CA PRO A 295 -22.09 15.98 -15.04
C PRO A 295 -21.05 15.71 -13.96
N ASP A 296 -19.78 15.63 -14.35
CA ASP A 296 -18.64 15.32 -13.47
C ASP A 296 -18.58 16.26 -12.25
N SER A 297 -18.97 17.53 -12.45
CA SER A 297 -19.02 18.55 -11.42
C SER A 297 -20.14 18.36 -10.37
N GLU A 298 -21.08 17.43 -10.57
CA GLU A 298 -22.05 17.01 -9.55
C GLU A 298 -21.46 16.02 -8.53
N ASP A 299 -20.32 15.38 -8.82
CA ASP A 299 -19.64 14.44 -7.93
C ASP A 299 -18.35 15.06 -7.39
N ALA A 300 -18.25 15.25 -6.07
CA ALA A 300 -17.05 15.80 -5.46
C ALA A 300 -15.82 14.91 -5.70
N ASP A 301 -15.99 13.59 -5.86
CA ASP A 301 -14.85 12.70 -6.07
C ASP A 301 -14.14 13.02 -7.38
N ILE A 302 -14.88 13.32 -8.47
CA ILE A 302 -14.26 13.71 -9.76
C ILE A 302 -13.59 15.07 -9.65
N VAL A 303 -14.26 16.06 -9.04
CA VAL A 303 -13.69 17.40 -8.82
C VAL A 303 -12.39 17.34 -8.01
N LEU A 304 -12.36 16.53 -6.96
CA LEU A 304 -11.21 16.39 -6.07
C LEU A 304 -10.12 15.49 -6.66
N HIS A 305 -10.46 14.55 -7.54
CA HIS A 305 -9.49 13.80 -8.32
C HIS A 305 -8.67 14.73 -9.22
N GLU A 306 -9.34 15.62 -9.96
CA GLU A 306 -8.65 16.62 -10.81
C GLU A 306 -7.84 17.63 -9.98
N LEU A 307 -8.33 18.00 -8.80
CA LEU A 307 -7.53 18.76 -7.84
C LEU A 307 -6.28 17.99 -7.39
N GLY A 308 -6.37 16.66 -7.28
CA GLY A 308 -5.23 15.77 -7.01
C GLY A 308 -4.12 15.95 -8.05
N HIS A 309 -4.44 15.98 -9.34
CA HIS A 309 -3.46 16.31 -10.39
C HIS A 309 -2.87 17.72 -10.22
N ALA A 310 -3.69 18.71 -9.88
CA ALA A 310 -3.21 20.06 -9.64
C ALA A 310 -2.25 20.13 -8.44
N ILE A 311 -2.59 19.48 -7.32
CA ILE A 311 -1.73 19.38 -6.12
C ILE A 311 -0.41 18.70 -6.47
N ASN A 312 -0.47 17.57 -7.17
CA ASN A 312 0.70 16.82 -7.58
C ASN A 312 1.63 17.67 -8.47
N HIS A 313 1.09 18.32 -9.50
CA HIS A 313 1.85 19.21 -10.37
C HIS A 313 2.48 20.40 -9.63
N GLN A 314 1.76 21.01 -8.67
CA GLN A 314 2.33 22.08 -7.85
C GLN A 314 3.49 21.57 -6.98
N LEU A 315 3.35 20.37 -6.42
CA LEU A 315 4.33 19.80 -5.51
C LEU A 315 5.57 19.27 -6.24
N VAL A 316 5.38 18.64 -7.39
CA VAL A 316 6.42 18.07 -8.25
C VAL A 316 6.15 18.47 -9.72
N PRO A 317 6.60 19.66 -10.15
CA PRO A 317 6.40 20.13 -11.53
C PRO A 317 6.90 19.21 -12.65
N ASP A 318 7.88 18.35 -12.37
CA ASP A 318 8.46 17.39 -13.32
C ASP A 318 7.88 15.97 -13.14
N TRP A 319 6.64 15.85 -12.69
CA TRP A 319 5.94 14.58 -12.53
C TRP A 319 5.62 13.94 -13.89
N LYS A 320 6.59 13.20 -14.44
CA LYS A 320 6.51 12.55 -15.75
C LYS A 320 7.39 11.31 -15.79
N ASP A 321 6.99 10.35 -16.64
CA ASP A 321 7.68 9.08 -16.90
C ASP A 321 7.83 8.19 -15.64
N GLY A 322 8.52 7.06 -15.74
CA GLY A 322 8.59 6.12 -14.63
C GLY A 322 7.24 5.42 -14.42
N ASP A 323 6.69 5.49 -13.21
CA ASP A 323 5.31 5.04 -12.91
C ASP A 323 4.43 6.24 -12.51
N SER A 324 4.88 7.45 -12.81
CA SER A 324 4.27 8.70 -12.33
C SER A 324 2.82 8.86 -12.78
N ASP A 325 2.48 8.51 -14.02
CA ASP A 325 1.11 8.61 -14.55
C ASP A 325 0.13 7.77 -13.70
N GLY A 326 0.40 6.48 -13.50
CA GLY A 326 -0.44 5.60 -12.68
C GLY A 326 -0.51 6.02 -11.21
N MET A 327 0.59 6.53 -10.64
CA MET A 327 0.58 7.08 -9.27
C MET A 327 -0.18 8.40 -9.17
N GLY A 328 -0.17 9.23 -10.23
CA GLY A 328 -0.92 10.48 -10.30
C GLY A 328 -2.42 10.23 -10.24
N GLU A 329 -2.90 9.29 -11.05
CA GLU A 329 -4.29 8.80 -11.01
C GLU A 329 -4.66 8.26 -9.63
N GLY A 330 -3.83 7.36 -9.09
CA GLY A 330 -4.09 6.77 -7.77
C GLY A 330 -4.06 7.79 -6.63
N PHE A 331 -3.27 8.86 -6.75
CA PHE A 331 -3.28 9.96 -5.79
C PHE A 331 -4.57 10.78 -5.88
N GLY A 332 -5.06 11.07 -7.10
CA GLY A 332 -6.36 11.71 -7.31
C GLY A 332 -7.50 10.90 -6.68
N ASP A 333 -7.54 9.59 -6.95
CA ASP A 333 -8.51 8.66 -6.36
C ASP A 333 -8.44 8.62 -4.83
N TYR A 334 -7.22 8.56 -4.28
CA TYR A 334 -7.01 8.60 -2.83
C TYR A 334 -7.51 9.92 -2.22
N TRP A 335 -7.19 11.06 -2.82
CA TRP A 335 -7.54 12.37 -2.27
C TRP A 335 -9.06 12.59 -2.24
N ALA A 336 -9.75 12.20 -3.32
CA ALA A 336 -11.20 12.14 -3.41
C ALA A 336 -11.81 11.18 -2.38
N GLY A 337 -11.37 9.92 -2.38
CA GLY A 337 -11.86 8.89 -1.46
C GLY A 337 -11.65 9.24 0.01
N ALA A 338 -10.54 9.90 0.36
CA ALA A 338 -10.29 10.39 1.71
C ALA A 338 -11.35 11.43 2.13
N TYR A 339 -11.73 12.36 1.24
CA TYR A 339 -12.81 13.31 1.51
C TYR A 339 -14.15 12.60 1.71
N SER A 340 -14.52 11.69 0.82
CA SER A 340 -15.75 10.90 0.93
C SER A 340 -15.80 10.03 2.19
N PHE A 341 -14.66 9.50 2.64
CA PHE A 341 -14.55 8.81 3.93
C PHE A 341 -14.78 9.76 5.12
N TRP A 342 -14.18 10.96 5.09
CA TRP A 342 -14.32 11.96 6.14
C TRP A 342 -15.73 12.54 6.23
N ALA A 343 -16.38 12.81 5.10
CA ALA A 343 -17.75 13.29 5.04
C ALA A 343 -18.73 12.31 5.71
N GLN A 344 -18.40 11.02 5.67
CA GLN A 344 -19.19 9.97 6.29
C GLN A 344 -18.83 9.66 7.76
N ARG A 345 -17.84 10.33 8.38
CA ARG A 345 -17.28 9.94 9.70
C ARG A 345 -18.31 9.78 10.83
N ASP A 346 -19.37 10.58 10.82
CA ASP A 346 -20.42 10.57 11.85
C ASP A 346 -21.57 9.58 11.59
N ARG A 347 -21.56 8.90 10.43
CA ARG A 347 -22.58 7.91 10.08
C ARG A 347 -22.37 6.59 10.82
N ALA A 348 -23.46 5.99 11.31
CA ALA A 348 -23.43 4.67 11.93
C ALA A 348 -23.05 3.58 10.91
N ASP A 349 -23.68 3.61 9.74
CA ASP A 349 -23.41 2.73 8.62
C ASP A 349 -22.73 3.53 7.49
N LYS A 350 -21.55 3.10 7.06
CA LYS A 350 -20.79 3.73 5.98
C LYS A 350 -21.28 3.19 4.64
N PHE A 351 -21.47 4.08 3.67
CA PHE A 351 -21.92 3.74 2.32
C PHE A 351 -20.74 3.66 1.36
N GLU A 352 -20.59 2.51 0.69
CA GLU A 352 -19.68 2.26 -0.43
C GLU A 352 -18.27 2.91 -0.31
N LEU A 353 -17.63 2.82 0.86
CA LEU A 353 -16.34 3.51 1.13
C LEU A 353 -15.21 3.19 0.15
N ASP A 354 -15.23 2.00 -0.43
CA ASP A 354 -14.16 1.51 -1.30
C ASP A 354 -14.45 1.73 -2.79
N VAL A 355 -15.48 2.51 -3.11
CA VAL A 355 -15.89 2.86 -4.48
C VAL A 355 -15.57 4.34 -4.72
N PHE A 356 -14.82 4.60 -5.78
CA PHE A 356 -14.56 5.97 -6.25
C PHE A 356 -15.68 6.44 -7.17
N ALA A 357 -16.04 7.73 -7.08
CA ALA A 357 -17.04 8.41 -7.90
C ALA A 357 -18.41 7.71 -7.82
N ASN A 358 -18.95 7.66 -6.60
CA ASN A 358 -20.19 6.95 -6.33
C ASN A 358 -21.35 7.45 -7.19
N TRP A 359 -21.41 8.75 -7.49
CA TRP A 359 -22.51 9.33 -8.26
C TRP A 359 -22.23 9.29 -9.76
N ASP A 360 -21.13 9.88 -10.22
CA ASP A 360 -20.81 9.92 -11.65
C ASP A 360 -20.60 8.51 -12.22
N GLY A 361 -19.97 7.61 -11.46
CA GLY A 361 -19.65 6.24 -11.87
C GLY A 361 -20.85 5.36 -12.22
N LEU A 362 -22.09 5.84 -12.04
CA LEU A 362 -23.31 5.23 -12.58
C LEU A 362 -23.47 5.41 -14.10
N SER A 363 -22.85 6.44 -14.69
CA SER A 363 -23.05 6.83 -16.09
C SER A 363 -21.90 6.37 -17.01
N GLY A 364 -21.99 5.12 -17.49
CA GLY A 364 -20.95 4.54 -18.36
C GLY A 364 -21.31 3.13 -18.82
N VAL A 365 -20.73 2.65 -19.92
CA VAL A 365 -20.92 1.25 -20.34
C VAL A 365 -20.32 0.35 -19.27
N LEU A 366 -21.17 -0.21 -18.40
CA LEU A 366 -20.95 -1.35 -17.49
C LEU A 366 -19.45 -1.65 -17.19
N LYS A 367 -18.94 -1.16 -16.04
CA LYS A 367 -17.60 -1.42 -15.41
C LYS A 367 -16.51 -0.32 -15.53
N SER A 368 -16.78 0.91 -15.11
CA SER A 368 -15.72 1.92 -14.86
C SER A 368 -15.54 2.32 -13.38
N GLN A 369 -16.34 1.78 -12.45
CA GLN A 369 -16.13 2.03 -11.03
C GLN A 369 -14.74 1.56 -10.59
N ARG A 370 -13.88 2.53 -10.24
CA ARG A 370 -12.56 2.25 -9.67
C ARG A 370 -12.73 1.89 -8.20
N SER A 371 -11.96 0.89 -7.74
CA SER A 371 -11.95 0.52 -6.33
C SER A 371 -10.77 1.15 -5.60
N LEU A 372 -11.02 1.62 -4.38
CA LEU A 372 -9.98 1.98 -3.41
C LEU A 372 -9.54 0.79 -2.54
N ASN A 373 -9.93 -0.43 -2.94
CA ASN A 373 -9.70 -1.68 -2.24
C ASN A 373 -9.45 -2.86 -3.19
N ASP A 374 -8.65 -2.64 -4.24
CA ASP A 374 -8.27 -3.70 -5.17
C ASP A 374 -7.21 -4.62 -4.55
N GLN A 375 -7.67 -5.57 -3.74
CA GLN A 375 -6.80 -6.54 -3.05
C GLN A 375 -6.03 -7.47 -4.01
N GLU A 376 -6.41 -7.53 -5.28
CA GLU A 376 -5.75 -8.36 -6.30
C GLU A 376 -4.58 -7.62 -6.98
N ALA A 377 -4.48 -6.30 -6.82
CA ALA A 377 -3.46 -5.49 -7.50
C ALA A 377 -2.05 -5.80 -6.99
N ARG A 378 -1.11 -6.07 -7.91
CA ARG A 378 0.31 -6.34 -7.59
C ARG A 378 1.24 -5.54 -8.48
N TYR A 379 2.28 -4.98 -7.88
CA TYR A 379 3.32 -4.23 -8.58
C TYR A 379 4.45 -5.15 -9.06
N PHE A 380 4.85 -4.97 -10.31
CA PHE A 380 5.91 -5.72 -10.99
C PHE A 380 6.86 -4.72 -11.67
N PRO A 381 8.06 -4.47 -11.13
CA PRO A 381 8.95 -3.40 -11.60
C PRO A 381 9.34 -3.46 -13.10
N ALA A 382 9.19 -4.62 -13.74
CA ALA A 382 9.48 -4.83 -15.15
C ALA A 382 8.39 -4.30 -16.10
N PHE A 383 7.22 -3.90 -15.57
CA PHE A 383 6.12 -3.37 -16.35
C PHE A 383 6.06 -1.85 -16.29
N ASP A 384 5.34 -1.30 -17.25
CA ASP A 384 5.09 0.13 -17.37
C ASP A 384 3.67 0.46 -16.87
N TYR A 385 3.57 1.39 -15.93
CA TYR A 385 2.33 1.72 -15.21
C TYR A 385 1.81 3.10 -15.62
N ARG A 386 1.07 3.12 -16.75
CA ARG A 386 0.46 4.32 -17.34
C ARG A 386 -0.96 4.55 -16.84
N ALA A 387 -1.41 5.80 -16.84
CA ALA A 387 -2.76 6.17 -16.42
C ALA A 387 -3.85 5.33 -17.12
N HIS A 388 -4.80 4.82 -16.33
CA HIS A 388 -5.94 4.01 -16.76
C HIS A 388 -5.59 2.71 -17.52
N VAL A 389 -4.37 2.20 -17.37
CA VAL A 389 -3.96 0.95 -18.02
C VAL A 389 -4.00 -0.20 -17.01
N SER A 390 -4.74 -1.26 -17.34
CA SER A 390 -4.69 -2.48 -16.54
C SER A 390 -3.40 -3.25 -16.79
N VAL A 391 -2.65 -3.51 -15.74
CA VAL A 391 -1.47 -4.39 -15.74
C VAL A 391 -1.85 -5.65 -14.97
N MET A 392 -1.70 -6.81 -15.61
CA MET A 392 -2.03 -8.12 -15.00
C MET A 392 -3.47 -8.24 -14.45
N GLY A 393 -4.42 -7.52 -15.04
CA GLY A 393 -5.85 -7.60 -14.71
C GLY A 393 -6.35 -6.54 -13.72
N THR A 394 -5.46 -5.72 -13.16
CA THR A 394 -5.79 -4.66 -12.20
C THR A 394 -5.37 -3.29 -12.74
N LEU A 395 -6.13 -2.25 -12.43
CA LEU A 395 -5.85 -0.89 -12.89
C LEU A 395 -4.66 -0.29 -12.15
N SER A 396 -3.72 0.34 -12.86
CA SER A 396 -2.58 1.06 -12.27
C SER A 396 -2.99 2.06 -11.18
N ASP A 397 -4.10 2.76 -11.41
CA ASP A 397 -4.66 3.78 -10.55
C ASP A 397 -5.00 3.17 -9.17
N GLN A 398 -5.66 2.00 -9.19
CA GLN A 398 -6.10 1.26 -8.00
C GLN A 398 -4.93 0.63 -7.25
N LEU A 399 -3.87 0.23 -7.96
CA LEU A 399 -2.65 -0.30 -7.35
C LEU A 399 -2.00 0.72 -6.41
N TRP A 400 -2.05 2.01 -6.75
CA TRP A 400 -1.48 3.06 -5.90
C TRP A 400 -2.48 3.59 -4.85
N SER A 401 -3.74 3.80 -5.22
CA SER A 401 -4.75 4.36 -4.30
C SER A 401 -5.12 3.40 -3.16
N THR A 402 -5.19 2.10 -3.44
CA THR A 402 -5.58 1.07 -2.47
C THR A 402 -4.72 1.06 -1.20
N PRO A 403 -3.39 0.89 -1.25
CA PRO A 403 -2.58 0.84 -0.03
C PRO A 403 -2.67 2.11 0.81
N LEU A 404 -2.78 3.28 0.17
CA LEU A 404 -2.93 4.56 0.87
C LEU A 404 -4.29 4.64 1.59
N PHE A 405 -5.38 4.34 0.87
CA PHE A 405 -6.72 4.45 1.42
C PHE A 405 -7.00 3.42 2.52
N GLN A 406 -6.56 2.18 2.34
CA GLN A 406 -6.67 1.16 3.39
C GLN A 406 -5.85 1.53 4.63
N THR A 407 -4.66 2.13 4.45
CA THR A 407 -3.86 2.62 5.59
C THR A 407 -4.54 3.78 6.31
N LEU A 408 -5.13 4.75 5.58
CA LEU A 408 -5.88 5.86 6.17
C LEU A 408 -7.01 5.34 7.07
N LYS A 409 -7.81 4.38 6.59
CA LYS A 409 -8.89 3.76 7.38
C LYS A 409 -8.36 3.07 8.63
N GLN A 410 -7.25 2.33 8.52
CA GLN A 410 -6.60 1.68 9.67
C GLN A 410 -6.06 2.70 10.69
N ALA A 411 -5.46 3.79 10.21
CA ALA A 411 -4.94 4.89 11.02
C ALA A 411 -6.07 5.56 11.82
N VAL A 412 -7.18 5.91 11.16
CA VAL A 412 -8.35 6.51 11.81
C VAL A 412 -9.02 5.55 12.78
N ALA A 413 -9.13 4.26 12.43
CA ALA A 413 -9.65 3.24 13.35
C ALA A 413 -8.79 3.10 14.61
N GLN A 414 -7.47 3.27 14.50
CA GLN A 414 -6.54 3.11 15.62
C GLN A 414 -6.39 4.38 16.49
N TYR A 415 -6.35 5.57 15.88
CA TYR A 415 -6.01 6.83 16.57
C TYR A 415 -7.11 7.89 16.52
N GLY A 416 -8.27 7.60 15.91
CA GLY A 416 -9.39 8.52 15.78
C GLY A 416 -9.17 9.61 14.72
N GLU A 417 -10.02 10.63 14.75
CA GLU A 417 -10.04 11.72 13.76
C GLU A 417 -8.71 12.43 13.52
N PRO A 418 -7.85 12.70 14.53
CA PRO A 418 -6.56 13.36 14.26
C PRO A 418 -5.67 12.60 13.27
N ALA A 419 -5.84 11.28 13.17
CA ALA A 419 -5.10 10.45 12.23
C ALA A 419 -5.38 10.81 10.76
N PHE A 420 -6.57 11.34 10.47
CA PHE A 420 -6.96 11.75 9.13
C PHE A 420 -6.02 12.83 8.59
N ASP A 421 -5.86 13.93 9.34
CA ASP A 421 -4.98 15.04 8.96
C ASP A 421 -3.51 14.64 8.96
N GLU A 422 -3.09 13.85 9.95
CA GLU A 422 -1.73 13.39 10.06
C GLU A 422 -1.34 12.49 8.88
N PHE A 423 -2.20 11.57 8.49
CA PHE A 423 -1.95 10.68 7.36
C PHE A 423 -1.98 11.44 6.02
N ASN A 424 -2.90 12.40 5.84
CA ASN A 424 -2.89 13.26 4.65
C ASN A 424 -1.60 14.09 4.53
N ARG A 425 -1.02 14.58 5.65
CA ARG A 425 0.32 15.20 5.64
C ARG A 425 1.40 14.21 5.20
N ILE A 426 1.35 12.96 5.68
CA ILE A 426 2.32 11.92 5.30
C ILE A 426 2.32 11.69 3.79
N VAL A 427 1.13 11.54 3.18
CA VAL A 427 1.02 11.30 1.72
C VAL A 427 1.58 12.48 0.92
N LEU A 428 1.26 13.71 1.29
CA LEU A 428 1.80 14.92 0.64
C LEU A 428 3.33 15.03 0.81
N GLU A 429 3.85 14.82 2.02
CA GLU A 429 5.29 14.85 2.27
C GLU A 429 6.05 13.69 1.60
N GLY A 430 5.39 12.55 1.38
CA GLY A 430 5.94 11.42 0.63
C GLY A 430 6.26 11.79 -0.82
N MET A 431 5.38 12.56 -1.48
CA MET A 431 5.59 13.05 -2.85
C MET A 431 6.63 14.19 -2.91
N ALA A 432 6.69 15.02 -1.87
CA ALA A 432 7.60 16.16 -1.85
C ALA A 432 9.05 15.72 -2.04
N GLY A 433 9.77 16.34 -2.98
CA GLY A 433 11.17 16.02 -3.25
C GLY A 433 11.42 14.74 -4.06
N MET A 434 10.39 14.21 -4.73
CA MET A 434 10.55 13.32 -5.89
C MET A 434 10.84 14.13 -7.16
N GLY A 435 11.18 13.44 -8.25
CA GLY A 435 11.44 14.06 -9.56
C GLY A 435 11.06 13.15 -10.72
N TYR A 436 11.53 13.51 -11.91
CA TYR A 436 11.28 12.79 -13.15
C TYR A 436 11.63 11.30 -13.05
N GLY A 437 10.77 10.43 -13.58
CA GLY A 437 11.00 8.97 -13.66
C GLY A 437 10.82 8.22 -12.35
N VAL A 438 10.17 8.82 -11.35
CA VAL A 438 9.84 8.17 -10.07
C VAL A 438 9.07 6.86 -10.28
N LYS A 439 9.43 5.82 -9.52
CA LYS A 439 8.75 4.53 -9.51
C LYS A 439 7.91 4.33 -8.24
N MET A 440 6.95 3.39 -8.27
CA MET A 440 6.07 3.15 -7.11
C MET A 440 6.85 2.81 -5.83
N TYR A 441 7.92 2.02 -5.93
CA TYR A 441 8.77 1.67 -4.78
C TYR A 441 9.52 2.88 -4.21
N ASP A 442 9.92 3.85 -5.04
CA ASP A 442 10.59 5.07 -4.58
C ASP A 442 9.64 5.91 -3.73
N LEU A 443 8.43 6.15 -4.26
CA LEU A 443 7.44 6.96 -3.59
C LEU A 443 6.89 6.27 -2.34
N ALA A 444 6.70 4.96 -2.36
CA ALA A 444 6.29 4.20 -1.18
C ALA A 444 7.35 4.30 -0.07
N GLN A 445 8.63 4.14 -0.40
CA GLN A 445 9.71 4.27 0.57
C GLN A 445 9.83 5.70 1.12
N SER A 446 9.63 6.70 0.27
CA SER A 446 9.56 8.12 0.65
C SER A 446 8.39 8.41 1.61
N THR A 447 7.22 7.84 1.34
CA THR A 447 6.01 8.01 2.16
C THR A 447 6.17 7.34 3.53
N VAL A 448 6.84 6.18 3.59
CA VAL A 448 7.22 5.52 4.85
C VAL A 448 8.23 6.35 5.64
N ASP A 449 9.22 6.96 4.99
CA ASP A 449 10.17 7.89 5.65
C ASP A 449 9.46 9.13 6.19
N ALA A 450 8.52 9.70 5.42
CA ALA A 450 7.70 10.83 5.87
C ALA A 450 6.89 10.48 7.13
N ALA A 451 6.28 9.29 7.17
CA ALA A 451 5.58 8.78 8.34
C ALA A 451 6.49 8.66 9.57
N ASN A 452 7.68 8.08 9.42
CA ASN A 452 8.64 7.93 10.50
C ASN A 452 9.18 9.28 11.02
N ARG A 453 9.31 10.29 10.14
CA ARG A 453 9.82 11.61 10.53
C ARG A 453 8.76 12.48 11.20
N LEU A 454 7.55 12.49 10.67
CA LEU A 454 6.45 13.30 11.21
C LEU A 454 5.87 12.69 12.50
N TYR A 455 5.73 11.36 12.55
CA TYR A 455 5.01 10.64 13.59
C TYR A 455 5.74 9.36 14.04
N PRO A 456 7.00 9.44 14.51
CA PRO A 456 7.82 8.28 14.87
C PRO A 456 7.20 7.37 15.95
N GLU A 457 6.32 7.92 16.80
CA GLU A 457 5.63 7.20 17.86
C GLU A 457 4.36 6.48 17.41
N LYS A 458 3.89 6.72 16.18
CA LYS A 458 2.66 6.14 15.65
C LYS A 458 2.95 5.00 14.68
N ALA A 459 1.99 4.11 14.56
CA ALA A 459 2.11 2.92 13.72
C ALA A 459 2.01 3.20 12.20
N TYR A 460 1.90 4.45 11.75
CA TYR A 460 1.63 4.78 10.34
C TYR A 460 2.65 4.19 9.37
N ALA A 461 3.95 4.32 9.68
CA ALA A 461 5.00 3.74 8.84
C ALA A 461 4.86 2.21 8.73
N ARG A 462 4.55 1.53 9.84
CA ARG A 462 4.34 0.07 9.87
C ARG A 462 3.10 -0.34 9.07
N LEU A 463 2.00 0.41 9.17
CA LEU A 463 0.78 0.14 8.41
C LEU A 463 1.00 0.34 6.90
N LEU A 464 1.69 1.42 6.50
CA LEU A 464 2.10 1.66 5.11
C LEU A 464 2.98 0.54 4.57
N ILE A 465 4.00 0.12 5.33
CA ILE A 465 4.88 -1.01 4.95
C ILE A 465 4.05 -2.26 4.69
N ALA A 466 3.13 -2.60 5.60
CA ALA A 466 2.29 -3.79 5.45
C ALA A 466 1.43 -3.74 4.17
N GLN A 467 0.79 -2.61 3.88
CA GLN A 467 -0.02 -2.44 2.68
C GLN A 467 0.84 -2.45 1.40
N PHE A 468 1.95 -1.70 1.37
CA PHE A 468 2.82 -1.68 0.19
C PHE A 468 3.50 -3.04 -0.08
N GLN A 469 3.87 -3.79 0.96
CA GLN A 469 4.39 -5.15 0.82
C GLN A 469 3.32 -6.12 0.31
N TYR A 470 2.08 -6.01 0.80
CA TYR A 470 0.96 -6.81 0.31
C TYR A 470 0.77 -6.64 -1.20
N HIS A 471 0.86 -5.39 -1.69
CA HIS A 471 0.78 -5.06 -3.12
C HIS A 471 2.10 -5.21 -3.88
N GLN A 472 3.17 -5.74 -3.26
CA GLN A 472 4.51 -5.92 -3.86
C GLN A 472 5.20 -4.62 -4.33
N ILE A 473 4.71 -3.46 -3.88
CA ILE A 473 5.30 -2.15 -4.16
C ILE A 473 6.61 -2.00 -3.38
N LEU A 474 6.59 -2.33 -2.07
CA LEU A 474 7.80 -2.48 -1.28
C LEU A 474 8.14 -3.96 -1.17
N GLN A 475 9.41 -4.29 -1.39
CA GLN A 475 9.92 -5.65 -1.27
C GLN A 475 11.07 -5.67 -0.27
N ASP A 476 11.16 -6.74 0.50
CA ASP A 476 12.25 -6.94 1.44
C ASP A 476 13.52 -7.30 0.69
N ASP A 477 14.65 -6.68 1.03
CA ASP A 477 15.94 -7.02 0.42
C ASP A 477 16.47 -8.38 0.86
N VAL A 478 16.13 -8.77 2.09
CA VAL A 478 16.49 -10.04 2.70
C VAL A 478 15.23 -10.66 3.28
N VAL A 479 14.91 -11.87 2.84
CA VAL A 479 13.71 -12.59 3.30
C VAL A 479 14.12 -13.76 4.18
N VAL A 480 13.48 -13.89 5.34
CA VAL A 480 13.43 -15.15 6.10
C VAL A 480 12.35 -16.01 5.45
N ALA A 481 12.77 -16.97 4.63
CA ALA A 481 11.85 -17.84 3.92
C ALA A 481 11.57 -19.09 4.75
N GLN A 482 10.30 -19.27 5.12
CA GLN A 482 9.82 -20.49 5.75
C GLN A 482 9.72 -21.61 4.71
N ARG A 483 10.34 -22.77 4.97
CA ARG A 483 10.24 -23.98 4.14
C ARG A 483 9.11 -24.91 4.57
N SER A 484 8.80 -24.89 5.87
CA SER A 484 7.65 -25.58 6.45
C SER A 484 7.06 -24.75 7.60
N THR A 485 5.73 -24.72 7.74
CA THR A 485 5.09 -24.17 8.95
C THR A 485 5.14 -25.13 10.13
N LEU A 486 5.61 -26.36 9.93
CA LEU A 486 5.72 -27.38 10.96
C LEU A 486 7.13 -27.42 11.52
N VAL A 487 7.23 -27.44 12.85
CA VAL A 487 8.48 -27.67 13.56
C VAL A 487 8.35 -28.99 14.31
N SER A 488 9.19 -29.95 13.96
CA SER A 488 9.26 -31.24 14.66
C SER A 488 10.64 -31.46 15.25
N SER A 489 10.66 -32.15 16.38
CA SER A 489 11.88 -32.69 16.98
C SER A 489 12.00 -34.18 16.62
N GLU A 490 13.21 -34.71 16.57
CA GLU A 490 13.43 -36.17 16.56
C GLU A 490 13.57 -36.73 17.98
N GLU A 491 14.21 -36.00 18.88
CA GLU A 491 14.57 -36.45 20.24
C GLU A 491 13.73 -35.79 21.37
N GLY A 492 12.76 -34.94 21.02
CA GLY A 492 11.84 -34.27 21.96
C GLY A 492 12.39 -33.03 22.69
N HIS A 493 13.70 -32.78 22.64
CA HIS A 493 14.35 -31.67 23.38
C HIS A 493 14.91 -30.55 22.51
N THR A 494 15.12 -30.81 21.23
CA THR A 494 15.67 -29.84 20.27
C THR A 494 14.98 -30.02 18.93
N ALA A 495 14.61 -28.92 18.27
CA ALA A 495 14.10 -28.94 16.91
C ALA A 495 14.91 -28.00 16.02
N VAL A 496 14.88 -28.26 14.71
CA VAL A 496 15.51 -27.38 13.72
C VAL A 496 14.43 -26.49 13.13
N LEU A 497 14.62 -25.18 13.14
CA LEU A 497 13.72 -24.27 12.43
C LEU A 497 13.91 -24.40 10.91
N PRO A 498 12.84 -24.69 10.14
CA PRO A 498 12.94 -24.88 8.70
C PRO A 498 12.89 -23.53 7.98
N VAL A 499 13.92 -22.71 8.14
CA VAL A 499 14.03 -21.38 7.52
C VAL A 499 15.29 -21.26 6.65
N SER A 500 15.19 -20.39 5.65
CA SER A 500 16.34 -19.92 4.86
C SER A 500 16.42 -18.41 4.95
N LEU A 501 17.63 -17.86 4.85
CA LEU A 501 17.83 -16.42 4.58
C LEU A 501 18.22 -16.26 3.12
N ALA A 502 17.49 -15.41 2.40
CA ALA A 502 17.75 -15.16 0.99
C ALA A 502 17.91 -13.66 0.72
N ASN A 503 18.96 -13.31 -0.03
CA ASN A 503 19.06 -12.01 -0.68
C ASN A 503 18.15 -12.01 -1.90
N VAL A 504 17.12 -11.17 -1.87
CA VAL A 504 16.15 -11.02 -2.97
C VAL A 504 16.14 -9.60 -3.52
N SER A 505 17.14 -8.79 -3.17
CA SER A 505 17.23 -7.38 -3.57
C SER A 505 17.57 -7.14 -5.04
N GLY A 506 17.76 -8.20 -5.84
CA GLY A 506 18.19 -8.14 -7.24
C GLY A 506 19.65 -7.70 -7.45
N GLN A 507 20.41 -7.45 -6.38
CA GLN A 507 21.80 -7.01 -6.43
C GLN A 507 22.64 -7.62 -5.29
N PRO A 508 23.98 -7.56 -5.36
CA PRO A 508 24.83 -7.96 -4.25
C PRO A 508 24.65 -7.04 -3.03
N LEU A 509 24.69 -7.59 -1.82
CA LEU A 509 24.65 -6.83 -0.58
C LEU A 509 26.03 -6.74 0.05
N VAL A 510 26.35 -5.58 0.64
CA VAL A 510 27.56 -5.40 1.45
C VAL A 510 27.49 -6.27 2.69
N SER A 511 26.38 -6.19 3.43
CA SER A 511 26.17 -7.00 4.63
C SER A 511 24.70 -7.06 5.04
N TYR A 512 24.34 -8.08 5.81
CA TYR A 512 23.15 -8.01 6.65
C TYR A 512 23.42 -8.57 8.05
N ARG A 513 22.67 -8.06 9.03
CA ARG A 513 22.57 -8.60 10.39
C ARG A 513 21.12 -8.95 10.67
N ALA A 514 20.82 -10.24 10.73
CA ALA A 514 19.51 -10.76 11.09
C ALA A 514 19.51 -11.22 12.54
N GLU A 515 18.60 -10.66 13.34
CA GLU A 515 18.36 -11.06 14.71
C GLU A 515 17.04 -11.83 14.76
N LEU A 516 17.16 -13.15 14.95
CA LEU A 516 16.03 -14.06 15.00
C LEU A 516 15.69 -14.37 16.45
N SER A 517 14.42 -14.33 16.82
CA SER A 517 13.99 -14.66 18.18
C SER A 517 12.65 -15.38 18.23
N LEU A 518 12.52 -16.29 19.20
CA LEU A 518 11.28 -16.98 19.54
C LEU A 518 10.96 -16.60 20.99
N PRO A 519 10.19 -15.52 21.23
CA PRO A 519 9.95 -15.01 22.58
C PRO A 519 9.32 -16.05 23.51
N SER A 520 8.42 -16.89 23.00
CA SER A 520 7.75 -17.95 23.77
C SER A 520 8.71 -19.02 24.31
N LEU A 521 9.88 -19.17 23.68
CA LEU A 521 10.93 -20.12 24.10
C LEU A 521 12.12 -19.41 24.77
N GLY A 522 12.12 -18.07 24.82
CA GLY A 522 13.28 -17.29 25.26
C GLY A 522 14.54 -17.53 24.40
N TRP A 523 14.36 -17.96 23.14
CA TRP A 523 15.45 -18.26 22.23
C TRP A 523 15.76 -17.07 21.33
N ARG A 524 17.04 -16.84 21.04
CA ARG A 524 17.52 -15.79 20.16
C ARG A 524 18.82 -16.21 19.49
N GLN A 525 18.97 -15.84 18.22
CA GLN A 525 20.19 -16.04 17.45
C GLN A 525 20.45 -14.84 16.55
N VAL A 526 21.72 -14.44 16.44
CA VAL A 526 22.16 -13.38 15.54
C VAL A 526 22.96 -14.00 14.42
N ILE A 527 22.64 -13.61 13.18
CA ILE A 527 23.27 -14.08 11.95
C ILE A 527 23.78 -12.85 11.22
N GLU A 528 25.10 -12.82 11.01
CA GLU A 528 25.77 -11.76 10.25
C GLU A 528 26.40 -12.37 9.01
N ARG A 529 26.21 -11.70 7.88
CA ARG A 529 26.83 -12.05 6.60
C ARG A 529 27.37 -10.79 5.95
N GLU A 530 28.42 -10.96 5.16
CA GLU A 530 29.03 -9.94 4.33
C GLU A 530 29.18 -10.47 2.90
N HIS A 531 29.27 -9.57 1.92
CA HIS A 531 29.51 -9.89 0.50
C HIS A 531 28.52 -10.94 -0.03
N ILE A 532 27.22 -10.68 0.12
CA ILE A 532 26.17 -11.62 -0.24
C ILE A 532 25.85 -11.44 -1.73
N PRO A 533 26.08 -12.46 -2.59
CA PRO A 533 25.75 -12.37 -4.01
C PRO A 533 24.25 -12.16 -4.24
N THR A 534 23.89 -11.63 -5.41
CA THR A 534 22.51 -11.60 -5.89
C THR A 534 21.89 -13.00 -5.82
N ASP A 535 20.63 -13.09 -5.39
CA ASP A 535 19.84 -14.32 -5.27
C ASP A 535 20.45 -15.42 -4.36
N ALA A 536 21.45 -15.08 -3.55
CA ALA A 536 22.03 -16.02 -2.61
C ALA A 536 21.01 -16.44 -1.55
N SER A 537 20.78 -17.74 -1.41
CA SER A 537 19.89 -18.33 -0.41
C SER A 537 20.62 -19.37 0.42
N GLU A 538 20.56 -19.23 1.74
CA GLU A 538 21.20 -20.12 2.71
C GLU A 538 20.12 -20.76 3.60
N ALA A 539 19.98 -22.08 3.53
CA ALA A 539 19.18 -22.82 4.51
C ALA A 539 19.90 -22.81 5.86
N LEU A 540 19.19 -22.39 6.91
CA LEU A 540 19.77 -22.28 8.24
C LEU A 540 19.45 -23.53 9.07
N ALA A 541 20.49 -24.15 9.62
CA ALA A 541 20.33 -25.20 10.63
C ALA A 541 20.30 -24.56 12.03
N LEU A 542 19.13 -24.03 12.42
CA LEU A 542 18.95 -23.34 13.71
C LEU A 542 18.33 -24.29 14.73
N ASP A 543 19.16 -24.78 15.66
CA ASP A 543 18.71 -25.60 16.76
C ASP A 543 18.00 -24.73 17.82
N ILE A 544 16.73 -25.04 18.06
CA ILE A 544 15.93 -24.42 19.11
C ILE A 544 15.71 -25.40 20.27
N PRO A 545 15.98 -24.99 21.52
CA PRO A 545 15.68 -25.81 22.69
C PRO A 545 14.16 -25.81 22.91
N LEU A 546 13.60 -27.00 23.13
CA LEU A 546 12.19 -27.17 23.43
C LEU A 546 12.01 -27.37 24.93
N PRO A 547 11.26 -26.49 25.63
CA PRO A 547 11.07 -26.61 27.08
C PRO A 547 10.25 -27.86 27.41
N PHE A 548 10.56 -28.46 28.55
CA PHE A 548 9.81 -29.60 29.06
C PHE A 548 8.35 -29.19 29.29
N GLY A 549 7.42 -29.87 28.61
CA GLY A 549 5.99 -29.59 28.70
C GLY A 549 5.45 -28.60 27.66
N LEU A 550 6.23 -28.20 26.65
CA LEU A 550 5.68 -27.54 25.46
C LEU A 550 4.56 -28.40 24.86
N GLN A 551 3.37 -27.83 24.70
CA GLN A 551 2.22 -28.59 24.22
C GLN A 551 2.35 -28.84 22.71
N CYS A 552 2.10 -30.06 22.26
CA CYS A 552 1.96 -30.35 20.84
C CYS A 552 0.81 -29.55 20.24
N GLY A 553 1.01 -28.98 19.06
CA GLY A 553 0.09 -28.05 18.40
C GLY A 553 0.25 -26.60 18.82
N SER A 554 1.16 -26.27 19.76
CA SER A 554 1.39 -24.88 20.16
C SER A 554 1.95 -24.05 18.99
N PRO A 555 1.46 -22.80 18.80
CA PRO A 555 2.07 -21.88 17.86
C PRO A 555 3.42 -21.37 18.39
N LEU A 556 4.36 -21.16 17.47
CA LEU A 556 5.67 -20.57 17.71
C LEU A 556 5.85 -19.42 16.72
N VAL A 557 5.99 -18.18 17.22
CA VAL A 557 6.16 -16.98 16.37
C VAL A 557 7.62 -16.58 16.38
N LEU A 558 8.26 -16.67 15.23
CA LEU A 558 9.62 -16.21 15.00
C LEU A 558 9.59 -14.74 14.58
N ASP A 559 10.19 -13.88 15.39
CA ASP A 559 10.49 -12.50 15.05
C ASP A 559 11.86 -12.42 14.39
N ALA A 560 11.97 -11.66 13.30
CA ALA A 560 13.21 -11.41 12.59
C ALA A 560 13.42 -9.91 12.37
N ASP A 561 14.36 -9.31 13.10
CA ASP A 561 14.80 -7.94 12.87
C ASP A 561 16.08 -7.96 12.04
N ILE A 562 16.00 -7.46 10.80
CA ILE A 562 17.08 -7.54 9.83
C ILE A 562 17.56 -6.15 9.47
N ARG A 563 18.85 -5.91 9.63
CA ARG A 563 19.52 -4.69 9.17
C ARG A 563 20.33 -5.00 7.93
N VAL A 564 19.99 -4.38 6.82
CA VAL A 564 20.58 -4.64 5.49
C VAL A 564 21.38 -3.43 5.02
N SER A 565 22.60 -3.67 4.54
CA SER A 565 23.43 -2.66 3.85
C SER A 565 23.65 -3.10 2.42
N LYS A 566 23.03 -2.37 1.48
CA LYS A 566 23.27 -2.47 0.04
C LYS A 566 24.55 -1.75 -0.38
N ASN A 567 24.86 -0.65 0.30
CA ASN A 567 25.98 0.23 0.01
C ASN A 567 26.52 0.82 1.33
N ALA A 568 27.86 0.93 1.46
CA ALA A 568 28.52 1.47 2.65
C ALA A 568 28.23 2.97 2.87
N ASP A 569 27.94 3.72 1.80
CA ASP A 569 27.69 5.16 1.85
C ASP A 569 26.19 5.51 2.06
N GLN A 570 25.35 4.50 2.27
CA GLN A 570 23.92 4.64 2.52
C GLN A 570 23.54 4.10 3.90
N GLN A 571 22.54 4.74 4.50
CA GLN A 571 21.93 4.25 5.74
C GLN A 571 21.40 2.84 5.50
N PRO A 572 21.68 1.91 6.42
CA PRO A 572 21.15 0.56 6.30
C PRO A 572 19.64 0.56 6.47
N LEU A 573 18.97 -0.27 5.69
CA LEU A 573 17.54 -0.51 5.79
C LEU A 573 17.26 -1.45 6.97
N ASN A 574 16.23 -1.16 7.74
CA ASN A 574 15.74 -2.07 8.78
C ASN A 574 14.45 -2.71 8.30
N LEU A 575 14.40 -4.04 8.37
CA LEU A 575 13.28 -4.88 8.01
C LEU A 575 12.82 -5.63 9.26
N HIS A 576 11.52 -5.84 9.38
CA HIS A 576 10.95 -6.69 10.42
C HIS A 576 10.01 -7.70 9.77
N GLN A 577 10.23 -8.98 10.05
CA GLN A 577 9.43 -10.09 9.53
C GLN A 577 8.97 -10.98 10.68
N GLN A 578 7.75 -11.50 10.57
CA GLN A 578 7.20 -12.48 11.50
C GLN A 578 6.80 -13.74 10.75
N LEU A 579 7.20 -14.90 11.26
CA LEU A 579 6.82 -16.21 10.73
C LEU A 579 6.18 -17.05 11.83
N SER A 580 5.02 -17.61 11.53
CA SER A 580 4.31 -18.49 12.45
C SER A 580 4.57 -19.95 12.11
N PHE A 581 4.94 -20.73 13.13
CA PHE A 581 5.12 -22.17 13.06
C PHE A 581 4.19 -22.88 14.05
N ILE A 582 3.99 -24.17 13.85
CA ILE A 582 3.25 -25.05 14.76
C ILE A 582 4.16 -26.19 15.18
N TYR A 583 4.26 -26.42 16.49
CA TYR A 583 5.07 -27.51 17.02
C TYR A 583 4.36 -28.87 16.90
N GLY A 584 4.95 -29.80 16.17
CA GLY A 584 4.46 -31.17 16.00
C GLY A 584 3.79 -31.42 14.65
N GLN A 585 3.63 -32.70 14.31
CA GLN A 585 3.03 -33.15 13.06
C GLN A 585 1.52 -33.35 13.22
N PRO A 586 0.65 -32.69 12.42
CA PRO A 586 -0.79 -32.79 12.58
C PRO A 586 -1.30 -34.20 12.26
N VAL A 587 -2.33 -34.64 12.99
CA VAL A 587 -3.09 -35.87 12.71
C VAL A 587 -4.52 -35.50 12.37
N PHE A 588 -4.81 -35.46 11.07
CA PHE A 588 -6.16 -35.21 10.57
C PHE A 588 -7.08 -36.39 10.82
N ALA A 589 -8.34 -36.10 11.15
CA ALA A 589 -9.40 -37.10 11.27
C ALA A 589 -9.70 -37.80 9.92
N LEU A 590 -9.42 -37.10 8.81
CA LEU A 590 -9.52 -37.59 7.45
C LEU A 590 -8.12 -37.71 6.83
N PRO A 591 -7.84 -38.75 6.04
CA PRO A 591 -6.54 -38.88 5.39
C PRO A 591 -6.31 -37.76 4.37
N LEU A 592 -5.10 -37.20 4.38
CA LEU A 592 -4.65 -36.25 3.35
C LEU A 592 -4.58 -36.92 1.97
N GLN A 593 -4.91 -36.18 0.91
CA GLN A 593 -4.74 -36.64 -0.45
C GLN A 593 -3.27 -36.57 -0.86
N THR A 594 -2.68 -37.72 -1.21
CA THR A 594 -1.33 -37.78 -1.79
C THR A 594 -1.46 -37.84 -3.31
N LEU A 595 -0.98 -36.80 -3.99
CA LEU A 595 -1.17 -36.59 -5.42
C LEU A 595 0.11 -36.84 -6.22
N ASN A 596 1.23 -36.26 -5.77
CA ASN A 596 2.55 -36.35 -6.41
C ASN A 596 2.51 -36.16 -7.94
N ARG A 597 1.80 -35.13 -8.41
CA ARG A 597 1.60 -34.89 -9.86
C ARG A 597 2.02 -33.47 -10.25
N PRO A 598 2.52 -33.27 -11.49
CA PRO A 598 2.84 -31.93 -11.98
C PRO A 598 1.59 -31.05 -12.01
N LEU A 599 1.78 -29.76 -11.78
CA LEU A 599 0.77 -28.73 -12.03
C LEU A 599 0.71 -28.41 -13.53
N THR A 600 -0.44 -27.96 -13.98
CA THR A 600 -0.65 -27.45 -15.33
C THR A 600 0.05 -26.10 -15.41
N ASP A 601 1.06 -26.02 -16.27
CA ASP A 601 1.79 -24.78 -16.57
C ASP A 601 0.96 -23.88 -17.49
N ALA A 602 1.14 -22.57 -17.38
CA ALA A 602 0.55 -21.64 -18.33
C ALA A 602 1.15 -21.87 -19.72
N ARG A 603 0.41 -21.50 -20.77
CA ARG A 603 0.87 -21.67 -22.15
C ARG A 603 0.28 -20.64 -23.08
N LEU A 604 1.00 -20.35 -24.16
CA LEU A 604 0.45 -19.58 -25.26
C LEU A 604 -0.60 -20.40 -26.02
N SER A 605 -1.61 -19.72 -26.55
CA SER A 605 -2.57 -20.27 -27.49
C SER A 605 -1.85 -20.83 -28.73
N ALA A 606 -2.51 -21.69 -29.49
CA ALA A 606 -1.92 -22.21 -30.75
C ALA A 606 -1.59 -21.11 -31.79
N GLN A 607 -2.14 -19.90 -31.61
CA GLN A 607 -1.92 -18.73 -32.47
C GLN A 607 -0.95 -17.72 -31.85
N ASN A 608 -0.40 -18.01 -30.65
CA ASN A 608 0.48 -17.14 -29.86
C ASN A 608 -0.09 -15.75 -29.57
N ASP A 609 -1.41 -15.58 -29.63
CA ASP A 609 -2.10 -14.31 -29.45
C ASP A 609 -2.67 -14.14 -28.02
N LYS A 610 -2.76 -15.23 -27.25
CA LYS A 610 -3.33 -15.25 -25.90
C LYS A 610 -2.55 -16.16 -24.98
N LEU A 611 -2.37 -15.73 -23.73
CA LEU A 611 -1.91 -16.58 -22.65
C LEU A 611 -3.11 -17.35 -22.09
N LEU A 612 -2.98 -18.67 -22.02
CA LEU A 612 -3.89 -19.57 -21.33
C LEU A 612 -3.27 -19.90 -19.98
N LEU A 613 -3.97 -19.59 -18.89
CA LEU A 613 -3.53 -19.92 -17.55
C LEU A 613 -3.49 -21.45 -17.36
N GLY A 614 -2.54 -21.90 -16.54
CA GLY A 614 -2.47 -23.27 -16.09
C GLY A 614 -3.39 -23.47 -14.89
N GLU A 615 -4.53 -24.13 -15.08
CA GLU A 615 -5.54 -24.26 -14.03
C GLU A 615 -5.71 -25.72 -13.61
N ASP A 616 -5.55 -25.98 -12.32
CA ASP A 616 -5.80 -27.27 -11.68
C ASP A 616 -6.85 -27.15 -10.58
N PHE A 617 -7.82 -28.08 -10.57
CA PHE A 617 -8.84 -28.19 -9.53
C PHE A 617 -8.72 -29.55 -8.84
N PHE A 618 -8.60 -29.53 -7.51
CA PHE A 618 -8.57 -30.72 -6.67
C PHE A 618 -9.77 -30.70 -5.71
N VAL A 619 -10.50 -31.80 -5.62
CA VAL A 619 -11.71 -31.88 -4.79
C VAL A 619 -11.52 -32.91 -3.68
N MET A 620 -11.90 -32.53 -2.46
CA MET A 620 -11.96 -33.40 -1.29
C MET A 620 -13.37 -33.34 -0.71
N THR A 621 -14.04 -34.48 -0.68
CA THR A 621 -15.38 -34.59 -0.10
C THR A 621 -15.27 -34.97 1.38
N VAL A 622 -15.75 -34.09 2.25
CA VAL A 622 -15.86 -34.35 3.69
C VAL A 622 -17.24 -34.96 3.98
N PRO A 623 -17.31 -36.13 4.65
CA PRO A 623 -18.59 -36.78 4.95
C PRO A 623 -19.46 -35.94 5.89
N MET A 624 -20.78 -36.23 5.92
CA MET A 624 -21.74 -35.54 6.81
C MET A 624 -21.39 -35.61 8.30
N THR A 625 -20.67 -36.65 8.70
CA THR A 625 -20.22 -36.86 10.06
C THR A 625 -18.79 -37.38 10.03
N VAL A 626 -17.92 -36.77 10.82
CA VAL A 626 -16.57 -37.25 11.09
C VAL A 626 -16.59 -37.79 12.53
N PRO A 627 -16.32 -39.10 12.75
CA PRO A 627 -16.46 -39.69 14.08
C PRO A 627 -15.62 -38.98 15.14
N GLY A 628 -16.26 -38.51 16.21
CA GLY A 628 -15.59 -37.86 17.34
C GLY A 628 -15.36 -36.35 17.18
N GLU A 629 -15.69 -35.80 16.00
CA GLU A 629 -15.39 -34.41 15.66
C GLU A 629 -16.66 -33.59 15.40
N SER A 630 -16.51 -32.27 15.40
CA SER A 630 -17.56 -31.32 15.05
C SER A 630 -18.02 -31.48 13.59
N SER A 631 -19.30 -31.20 13.33
CA SER A 631 -19.85 -31.15 11.97
C SER A 631 -19.68 -29.78 11.31
N VAL A 632 -19.11 -28.81 12.04
CA VAL A 632 -18.86 -27.45 11.57
C VAL A 632 -17.37 -27.10 11.68
N VAL A 633 -16.93 -26.09 10.96
CA VAL A 633 -15.60 -25.49 11.12
C VAL A 633 -15.49 -24.88 12.51
N ASP A 634 -14.50 -25.31 13.28
CA ASP A 634 -14.18 -24.85 14.63
C ASP A 634 -12.67 -24.64 14.80
N ASP A 635 -12.20 -24.52 16.03
CA ASP A 635 -10.80 -24.29 16.39
C ASP A 635 -9.86 -25.46 16.07
N HIS A 636 -10.38 -26.66 15.82
CA HIS A 636 -9.60 -27.83 15.43
C HIS A 636 -9.46 -27.96 13.90
N PHE A 637 -10.12 -27.09 13.12
CA PHE A 637 -10.05 -27.12 11.67
C PHE A 637 -8.68 -26.67 11.16
N ALA A 638 -8.16 -27.39 10.17
CA ALA A 638 -6.97 -26.98 9.44
C ALA A 638 -7.02 -27.32 7.95
N ILE A 639 -6.17 -26.62 7.19
CA ILE A 639 -5.87 -26.91 5.79
C ILE A 639 -4.40 -27.28 5.70
N TYR A 640 -4.08 -28.36 5.00
CA TYR A 640 -2.71 -28.79 4.74
C TYR A 640 -2.39 -28.71 3.25
N LEU A 641 -1.24 -28.16 2.90
CA LEU A 641 -0.76 -27.99 1.53
C LEU A 641 0.75 -28.25 1.46
N ASP A 642 1.18 -29.12 0.54
CA ASP A 642 2.58 -29.41 0.25
C ASP A 642 2.76 -29.40 -1.27
N LEU A 643 3.44 -28.37 -1.77
CA LEU A 643 3.70 -28.18 -3.19
C LEU A 643 5.10 -27.62 -3.42
N ALA A 644 5.62 -27.83 -4.63
CA ALA A 644 6.88 -27.30 -5.11
C ALA A 644 6.67 -26.49 -6.39
N HIS A 645 7.36 -25.37 -6.50
CA HIS A 645 7.35 -24.54 -7.70
C HIS A 645 8.71 -23.86 -7.87
N PRO A 646 9.24 -23.73 -9.10
CA PRO A 646 10.46 -22.96 -9.35
C PRO A 646 10.33 -21.49 -8.93
N GLN A 647 9.16 -20.89 -9.12
CA GLN A 647 8.87 -19.49 -8.80
C GLN A 647 7.45 -19.30 -8.26
N PHE A 648 7.30 -19.06 -6.95
CA PHE A 648 5.97 -18.88 -6.34
C PHE A 648 5.24 -17.60 -6.78
N THR A 649 5.92 -16.68 -7.46
CA THR A 649 5.32 -15.51 -8.14
C THR A 649 4.37 -15.87 -9.27
N ASP A 650 4.42 -17.13 -9.72
CA ASP A 650 3.63 -17.63 -10.84
C ASP A 650 2.32 -18.24 -10.37
N LEU A 651 2.25 -18.61 -9.07
CA LEU A 651 1.14 -19.38 -8.52
C LEU A 651 0.18 -18.55 -7.69
N LYS A 652 -1.11 -18.77 -7.92
CA LYS A 652 -2.20 -18.46 -6.98
C LYS A 652 -2.85 -19.76 -6.52
N VAL A 653 -3.12 -19.88 -5.22
CA VAL A 653 -3.79 -21.03 -4.62
C VAL A 653 -4.97 -20.58 -3.80
N VAL A 654 -6.16 -21.05 -4.15
CA VAL A 654 -7.43 -20.68 -3.51
C VAL A 654 -8.13 -21.94 -3.01
N VAL A 655 -8.63 -21.91 -1.78
CA VAL A 655 -9.55 -22.93 -1.25
C VAL A 655 -10.96 -22.40 -1.27
N ARG A 656 -11.89 -23.20 -1.78
CA ARG A 656 -13.33 -22.92 -1.80
C ARG A 656 -14.08 -23.87 -0.88
N THR A 657 -14.93 -23.31 -0.04
CA THR A 657 -15.82 -24.03 0.88
C THR A 657 -16.99 -24.67 0.10
N PRO A 658 -17.69 -25.67 0.68
CA PRO A 658 -18.92 -26.20 0.11
C PRO A 658 -20.04 -25.16 -0.02
N SER A 659 -20.00 -24.09 0.79
CA SER A 659 -20.95 -22.97 0.75
C SER A 659 -20.65 -21.95 -0.36
N GLY A 660 -19.51 -22.08 -1.05
CA GLY A 660 -19.07 -21.20 -2.15
C GLY A 660 -18.16 -20.05 -1.70
N ARG A 661 -17.82 -19.95 -0.41
CA ARG A 661 -16.84 -18.98 0.10
C ARG A 661 -15.43 -19.40 -0.28
N SER A 662 -14.49 -18.45 -0.35
CA SER A 662 -13.14 -18.69 -0.82
C SER A 662 -12.10 -18.01 0.06
N LEU A 663 -10.92 -18.62 0.18
CA LEU A 663 -9.74 -18.07 0.86
C LEU A 663 -8.52 -18.30 -0.01
N THR A 664 -7.78 -17.24 -0.29
CA THR A 664 -6.50 -17.32 -1.01
C THR A 664 -5.38 -17.69 -0.03
N LEU A 665 -4.75 -18.84 -0.25
CA LEU A 665 -3.66 -19.37 0.57
C LEU A 665 -2.28 -18.90 0.11
N LEU A 666 -2.12 -18.72 -1.20
CA LEU A 666 -0.92 -18.19 -1.85
C LEU A 666 -1.36 -17.28 -2.98
N ASP A 667 -0.71 -16.12 -3.12
CA ASP A 667 -1.10 -15.13 -4.13
C ASP A 667 0.10 -14.46 -4.79
N TYR A 668 0.68 -15.15 -5.77
CA TYR A 668 1.79 -14.67 -6.59
C TYR A 668 2.96 -14.11 -5.79
N GLN A 669 3.19 -14.66 -4.60
CA GLN A 669 4.17 -14.13 -3.64
C GLN A 669 5.57 -14.59 -4.00
N HIS A 670 6.54 -13.68 -3.93
CA HIS A 670 7.95 -14.06 -4.04
C HIS A 670 8.36 -14.89 -2.81
N LYS A 671 8.63 -16.18 -3.02
CA LYS A 671 9.15 -17.09 -1.99
C LYS A 671 10.43 -17.74 -2.50
N PRO A 672 11.60 -17.43 -1.92
CA PRO A 672 12.90 -17.95 -2.38
C PRO A 672 13.16 -19.37 -1.83
N VAL A 673 12.17 -20.26 -1.98
CA VAL A 673 12.21 -21.68 -1.62
C VAL A 673 11.59 -22.50 -2.73
N ALA A 674 12.16 -23.67 -3.03
CA ALA A 674 11.67 -24.53 -4.12
C ALA A 674 10.47 -25.41 -3.73
N GLN A 675 10.28 -25.66 -2.43
CA GLN A 675 9.19 -26.45 -1.87
C GLN A 675 8.68 -25.78 -0.61
N HIS A 676 7.37 -25.83 -0.43
CA HIS A 676 6.68 -25.21 0.68
C HIS A 676 5.63 -26.16 1.28
N GLU A 677 5.80 -26.49 2.56
CA GLU A 677 4.85 -27.27 3.35
C GLU A 677 4.11 -26.35 4.33
N GLN A 678 2.79 -26.26 4.23
CA GLN A 678 1.97 -25.37 5.04
C GLN A 678 0.81 -26.08 5.72
N LEU A 679 0.60 -25.70 6.97
CA LEU A 679 -0.58 -25.98 7.76
C LEU A 679 -1.22 -24.65 8.13
N PHE A 680 -2.45 -24.41 7.67
CA PHE A 680 -3.25 -23.23 7.97
C PHE A 680 -4.25 -23.58 9.07
N THR A 681 -4.25 -22.80 10.15
CA THR A 681 -5.09 -22.94 11.34
C THR A 681 -5.52 -21.54 11.78
N LEU A 682 -6.52 -21.42 12.67
CA LEU A 682 -6.86 -20.11 13.25
C LEU A 682 -5.66 -19.40 13.90
N ALA A 683 -4.70 -20.16 14.45
CA ALA A 683 -3.54 -19.60 15.13
C ALA A 683 -2.55 -18.88 14.20
N ASN A 684 -2.52 -19.23 12.91
CA ASN A 684 -1.59 -18.65 11.93
C ASN A 684 -2.26 -18.14 10.65
N THR A 685 -3.59 -18.18 10.58
CA THR A 685 -4.39 -17.70 9.45
C THR A 685 -5.72 -17.15 9.99
N PRO A 686 -5.72 -15.93 10.55
CA PRO A 686 -6.89 -15.33 11.18
C PRO A 686 -8.10 -15.19 10.24
N GLU A 687 -7.88 -15.13 8.92
CA GLU A 687 -8.94 -15.06 7.91
C GLU A 687 -9.90 -16.25 7.96
N LEU A 688 -9.45 -17.38 8.52
CA LEU A 688 -10.28 -18.56 8.77
C LEU A 688 -11.36 -18.33 9.84
N GLU A 689 -11.22 -17.32 10.71
CA GLU A 689 -12.25 -16.95 11.68
C GLU A 689 -13.59 -16.65 10.99
N ASN A 690 -13.52 -16.12 9.77
CA ASN A 690 -14.70 -15.82 8.97
C ASN A 690 -15.54 -17.07 8.64
N TRP A 691 -14.96 -18.27 8.71
CA TRP A 691 -15.62 -19.55 8.40
C TRP A 691 -16.11 -20.30 9.64
N LEU A 692 -15.84 -19.80 10.86
CA LEU A 692 -16.29 -20.44 12.09
C LEU A 692 -17.80 -20.69 12.08
N GLY A 693 -18.19 -21.92 12.36
CA GLY A 693 -19.59 -22.36 12.36
C GLY A 693 -20.14 -22.80 11.00
N GLU A 694 -19.37 -22.70 9.91
CA GLU A 694 -19.79 -23.22 8.60
C GLU A 694 -19.88 -24.75 8.58
N PRO A 695 -20.79 -25.32 7.77
CA PRO A 695 -20.84 -26.77 7.56
C PRO A 695 -19.52 -27.31 7.02
N LEU A 696 -18.94 -28.28 7.74
CA LEU A 696 -17.71 -28.94 7.31
C LEU A 696 -17.94 -29.91 6.15
N SER A 697 -19.12 -30.55 6.12
CA SER A 697 -19.46 -31.57 5.14
C SER A 697 -19.68 -30.99 3.74
N GLY A 698 -19.22 -31.70 2.72
CA GLY A 698 -19.41 -31.32 1.31
C GLY A 698 -18.11 -31.34 0.52
N ASN A 699 -18.15 -30.75 -0.67
CA ASN A 699 -17.00 -30.68 -1.56
C ASN A 699 -16.20 -29.42 -1.27
N TRP A 700 -14.97 -29.63 -0.83
CA TRP A 700 -13.94 -28.59 -0.75
C TRP A 700 -13.10 -28.65 -2.00
N THR A 701 -12.82 -27.48 -2.59
CA THR A 701 -12.06 -27.37 -3.83
C THR A 701 -10.79 -26.57 -3.57
N LEU A 702 -9.63 -27.14 -3.91
CA LEU A 702 -8.37 -26.43 -4.03
C LEU A 702 -8.17 -26.08 -5.52
N GLU A 703 -8.07 -24.80 -5.80
CA GLU A 703 -7.80 -24.23 -7.12
C GLU A 703 -6.36 -23.74 -7.13
N VAL A 704 -5.56 -24.21 -8.10
CA VAL A 704 -4.18 -23.77 -8.32
C VAL A 704 -4.09 -23.19 -9.71
N THR A 705 -3.67 -21.93 -9.80
CA THR A 705 -3.53 -21.19 -11.05
C THR A 705 -2.07 -20.81 -11.24
N ASP A 706 -1.49 -21.27 -12.34
CA ASP A 706 -0.20 -20.83 -12.86
C ASP A 706 -0.42 -19.81 -13.99
N ARG A 707 0.26 -18.67 -13.91
CA ARG A 707 0.15 -17.59 -14.90
C ARG A 707 1.40 -17.36 -15.75
N VAL A 708 2.48 -18.12 -15.59
CA VAL A 708 3.74 -17.89 -16.34
C VAL A 708 4.19 -19.17 -17.02
N ALA A 709 4.26 -19.13 -18.36
CA ALA A 709 4.63 -20.30 -19.13
C ALA A 709 6.12 -20.65 -18.97
N GLY A 710 6.41 -21.93 -18.80
CA GLY A 710 7.78 -22.47 -18.80
C GLY A 710 8.31 -22.83 -17.42
N HIS A 711 7.54 -22.60 -16.34
CA HIS A 711 7.91 -22.89 -14.97
C HIS A 711 6.99 -23.92 -14.32
N GLN A 712 7.02 -25.18 -14.77
CA GLN A 712 6.12 -26.19 -14.19
C GLN A 712 6.49 -26.59 -12.74
N GLY A 713 5.56 -26.41 -11.81
CA GLY A 713 5.63 -26.98 -10.46
C GLY A 713 4.95 -28.35 -10.28
N GLN A 714 4.84 -28.77 -9.02
CA GLN A 714 4.29 -30.06 -8.60
C GLN A 714 3.48 -29.91 -7.31
N ILE A 715 2.35 -30.60 -7.22
CA ILE A 715 1.63 -30.78 -5.96
C ILE A 715 1.94 -32.16 -5.37
N HIS A 716 2.36 -32.21 -4.11
CA HIS A 716 2.67 -33.45 -3.42
C HIS A 716 1.45 -33.96 -2.65
N ARG A 717 0.96 -33.13 -1.72
CA ARG A 717 -0.14 -33.49 -0.81
C ARG A 717 -1.01 -32.29 -0.52
N TRP A 718 -2.29 -32.54 -0.29
CA TRP A 718 -3.21 -31.55 0.25
C TRP A 718 -4.32 -32.22 1.05
N GLY A 719 -4.98 -31.48 1.92
CA GLY A 719 -6.18 -31.95 2.58
C GLY A 719 -6.76 -30.94 3.55
N ILE A 720 -7.93 -31.25 4.06
CA ILE A 720 -8.70 -30.37 4.92
C ILE A 720 -9.49 -31.18 5.94
N GLY A 721 -9.68 -30.62 7.13
CA GLY A 721 -10.57 -31.19 8.14
C GLY A 721 -10.06 -30.98 9.57
N PRO A 722 -10.70 -31.65 10.54
CA PRO A 722 -10.34 -31.55 11.95
C PRO A 722 -8.98 -32.20 12.22
N VAL A 723 -8.13 -31.51 12.97
CA VAL A 723 -6.88 -32.02 13.52
C VAL A 723 -7.19 -32.59 14.91
N THR A 724 -7.22 -33.92 15.00
CA THR A 724 -7.55 -34.65 16.23
C THR A 724 -6.46 -34.53 17.30
N THR A 725 -5.20 -34.42 16.87
CA THR A 725 -4.03 -34.30 17.73
C THR A 725 -2.80 -33.89 16.93
N PHE A 726 -1.72 -33.56 17.63
CA PHE A 726 -0.39 -33.34 17.06
C PHE A 726 0.59 -34.36 17.62
N ARG A 727 1.39 -34.96 16.74
CA ARG A 727 2.45 -35.90 17.12
C ARG A 727 3.76 -35.14 17.35
N CYS A 728 4.29 -35.24 18.56
CA CYS A 728 5.66 -34.88 18.90
C CYS A 728 6.34 -36.06 19.60
N PRO A 729 7.68 -36.22 19.49
CA PRO A 729 8.39 -37.19 20.30
C PRO A 729 8.25 -36.83 21.78
N GLU A 730 8.02 -37.83 22.64
CA GLU A 730 8.08 -37.61 24.08
C GLU A 730 9.53 -37.25 24.46
N ALA A 731 9.71 -36.10 25.09
CA ALA A 731 10.95 -35.76 25.77
C ALA A 731 11.30 -36.89 26.75
N ASP A 732 12.44 -37.56 26.53
CA ASP A 732 12.90 -38.63 27.42
C ASP A 732 12.84 -38.11 28.85
N LYS A 733 12.06 -38.78 29.69
CA LYS A 733 12.13 -38.58 31.15
C LYS A 733 13.51 -39.05 31.57
N LYS A 734 14.53 -38.19 31.45
CA LYS A 734 15.72 -38.33 32.29
C LYS A 734 15.24 -38.12 33.71
N GLU A 735 14.90 -39.23 34.35
CA GLU A 735 14.87 -39.36 35.79
C GLU A 735 16.11 -38.63 36.30
N SER A 736 15.88 -37.52 37.00
CA SER A 736 16.83 -37.02 37.97
C SER A 736 17.06 -38.18 38.93
N LYS A 737 18.12 -38.96 38.72
CA LYS A 737 18.64 -39.87 39.74
C LYS A 737 19.07 -38.99 40.89
N GLU A 738 18.16 -38.77 41.83
CA GLU A 738 18.54 -38.47 43.20
C GLU A 738 19.51 -39.58 43.64
N PRO A 739 20.66 -39.24 44.22
CA PRO A 739 21.57 -40.23 44.75
C PRO A 739 20.90 -40.89 45.95
N THR A 740 20.39 -42.10 45.76
CA THR A 740 19.92 -42.95 46.86
C THR A 740 21.12 -43.27 47.76
N PRO A 741 21.01 -43.06 49.08
CA PRO A 741 22.14 -43.25 49.98
C PRO A 741 22.49 -44.74 50.08
N ALA A 742 23.77 -45.04 49.90
CA ALA A 742 24.30 -46.40 50.05
C ALA A 742 24.05 -46.92 51.48
N ALA A 743 23.27 -47.99 51.58
CA ALA A 743 23.10 -48.75 52.81
C ALA A 743 24.39 -49.52 53.14
N SER A 744 24.76 -49.43 54.41
CA SER A 744 25.94 -49.98 55.07
C SER A 744 26.03 -51.51 55.05
N GLY A 745 27.17 -52.03 54.60
CA GLY A 745 27.68 -53.37 54.92
C GLY A 745 28.82 -53.27 55.93
N SER A 746 28.63 -53.84 57.12
CA SER A 746 29.56 -53.84 58.25
C SER A 746 30.78 -54.75 58.03
N SER A 747 31.98 -54.32 58.43
CA SER A 747 32.80 -55.03 59.44
C SER A 747 34.13 -54.29 59.73
N GLY A 748 34.60 -54.39 60.98
CA GLY A 748 36.00 -54.14 61.34
C GLY A 748 36.26 -52.85 62.10
N GLY A 749 36.03 -52.86 63.42
CA GLY A 749 36.23 -51.72 64.29
C GLY A 749 37.68 -51.44 64.71
N SER A 750 37.88 -50.26 65.27
CA SER A 750 38.69 -50.07 66.47
C SER A 750 38.24 -48.81 67.23
N VAL A 751 37.77 -49.05 68.46
CA VAL A 751 38.01 -48.32 69.71
C VAL A 751 38.18 -46.79 69.59
N GLY A 752 37.22 -45.97 70.07
CA GLY A 752 37.10 -45.56 71.49
C GLY A 752 37.99 -44.33 71.76
N LEU A 753 37.64 -43.28 72.49
CA LEU A 753 36.68 -43.06 73.56
C LEU A 753 36.58 -41.52 73.77
N TYR A 754 35.46 -41.07 74.35
CA TYR A 754 35.22 -39.79 75.06
C TYR A 754 34.54 -38.62 74.29
N SER A 755 33.24 -38.45 74.62
CA SER A 755 32.55 -37.18 74.98
C SER A 755 32.44 -36.10 73.88
N LEU A 756 31.29 -35.66 73.35
CA LEU A 756 30.03 -35.25 74.01
C LEU A 756 30.25 -34.51 75.34
N LEU A 757 30.53 -33.21 75.24
CA LEU A 757 29.96 -32.08 76.02
C LEU A 757 30.99 -30.95 76.15
N ALA A 758 30.69 -29.80 75.52
CA ALA A 758 30.93 -28.48 76.08
C ALA A 758 30.24 -27.45 75.17
N GLY A 759 29.32 -26.67 75.74
CA GLY A 759 28.64 -25.60 75.05
C GLY A 759 29.34 -24.25 75.16
N LEU A 760 28.61 -23.26 74.62
CA LEU A 760 28.51 -21.87 75.09
C LEU A 760 29.68 -20.91 74.77
N VAL A 761 29.30 -19.76 74.13
CA VAL A 761 29.59 -18.36 74.55
C VAL A 761 30.16 -17.41 73.46
N LEU A 762 29.35 -16.37 73.16
CA LEU A 762 29.67 -14.97 72.77
C LEU A 762 30.38 -14.69 71.41
N ALA A 763 30.17 -13.57 70.71
CA ALA A 763 29.46 -12.33 70.95
C ALA A 763 29.18 -11.60 69.62
N GLY A 764 28.10 -10.81 69.60
CA GLY A 764 27.89 -9.75 68.62
C GLY A 764 26.85 -8.76 69.13
N VAL A 765 27.29 -7.74 69.88
CA VAL A 765 26.44 -6.62 70.35
C VAL A 765 27.06 -5.32 69.87
N ARG A 766 26.28 -4.53 69.11
CA ARG A 766 25.88 -3.13 69.39
C ARG A 766 25.03 -2.61 68.22
N ARG A 767 23.70 -2.54 68.41
CA ARG A 767 22.88 -1.38 68.86
C ARG A 767 22.59 -0.39 67.72
N LYS A 768 21.37 -0.37 67.15
CA LYS A 768 20.06 0.17 67.61
C LYS A 768 19.88 1.68 67.35
N ALA A 769 18.89 2.01 66.50
CA ALA A 769 17.81 3.00 66.65
C ALA A 769 17.37 3.50 65.25
N ARG A 770 16.14 3.92 64.94
CA ARG A 770 14.75 3.76 65.42
C ARG A 770 13.92 4.68 64.49
N HIS A 771 12.73 4.24 64.04
CA HIS A 771 11.67 5.06 63.37
C HIS A 771 12.05 5.65 61.99
N HIS A 772 11.28 5.58 60.92
CA HIS A 772 9.85 5.71 60.70
C HIS A 772 9.44 4.99 59.40
N ARG A 773 8.19 4.50 59.40
CA ARG A 773 7.36 4.04 58.28
C ARG A 773 7.68 2.68 57.67
#